data_AF-A0A9P6BQC3-F1
#
_entry.id   AF-A0A9P6BQC3-F1
#
_cell.length_a   1.000
_cell.length_b   1.000
_cell.length_c   1.000
_cell.angle_alpha   90.00
_cell.angle_beta   90.00
_cell.angle_gamma   90.00
#
_symmetry.space_group_name_H-M   'P 1'
#
loop_
_entity.id
_entity.type
_entity.pdbx_description
1 polymer ?
#
loop_
_entity_poly.entity_id
_entity_poly.type
_entity_poly.pdbx_seq_one_letter_code
_entity_poly.pdbx_strand_id
1 'polypeptide(L)'
;MSGNNNFNDPRNQQFRQHIPGQVPPFIDPRAPNMPPGRHPIPPVRFPGQQPQHPQFPGHPQFPGQPQQPQFPGFNNRPVPGAPPLVHQPNQFQNMHQKQFNPVPTPSVGIILQAQNMFPPRTSSGSSSNNASTVTSPTQPPSRKLPPVPGDNSGSRAEDKSTDSLRSSFRDIRKKVDELKANHEEESIYEKSMKKGVDLVLEASVAATANSTVIKKGISVATDAINGSAQGIVSDIEKNPILNHLIQLADKLVDVGKTVPFIAPAFVIIKVIIDIEQKAKEADAKCTDLLERINFMVSNITVLEKVKVIDPLRAVIEKMNDTLKQAASLIEAYRKQGAIARRLNMSNNQNFISMAGKITSCTQDLMLSLQIQQTGDISVLTRSVPLDTQDVEAQNFVKSHGGQSAVNSDPALVEEFAKKMQLAMSDQVMDQMQSNMEDILEENQSRIEELLKESSSNTIAETIKALAADVREREAEQRLTCLQCDKEYRDSANGPEACSFHKTGEQGGSYPCCGNKAPCKFSSHRSVHHCEYPYTNFFDYAYSITGYCDTVDQWAEISEKDMVTNEIQKASISKLVRWRSRQERISKPMMVIHVGRIYFDDPYYFQAFDAEDLKAANTKVRDTGNTLIFKSTESDSEYAMAEWTTDDGGDINGVKLSCKVSTSEIATVKVVPLDIKTVSPSGEVQTLSKSKFKLYKPAESYKLPENHHVGHVLRSTALREAREFKAKTKLPLVVAPQGKMKANTEGQFVRNNADKFQGTLRIFNKSPPNSQTYVTLASCKAEYRLVGESEYKEVETLNLGNDVKFPMSIAPTQSLDVSFEAIVPRGEAQAALKSNCWYWAMIALHHPVRIRLTFKDIEDEECVLVQEYIHQPSKRMAAKDEEKDLLFLHIDDSLDGTRSAVRITKANSDDHVISVNGNNLSVDDLNKIVYNAGKSGVTEVDLGYGRDNGTYKWNAWALVDLNCQRVYGFKVLLTQGSSRTKKTSAALGYAPCPLYGEEDGEELEERPIQYAAEEAIFPELESEDPIDVVADDEVDDEKIVMPTKSIEPVVAVAAAASSSVTAAISEVSKATSSLDTAVFSSSIASLEKRLESLDTNVARMANALEKLVVILSQ
;
A
#
# COMPACT_ATOMS: atom_id res chain seq x y z
N MET A 1 -44.39 -8.28 -26.76
CA MET A 1 -43.87 -9.59 -27.19
C MET A 1 -42.88 -10.04 -26.11
N SER A 2 -43.36 -10.77 -25.10
CA SER A 2 -43.21 -12.24 -24.92
C SER A 2 -41.78 -12.61 -24.47
N GLY A 3 -41.48 -13.23 -23.33
CA GLY A 3 -42.34 -13.85 -22.32
C GLY A 3 -41.54 -14.32 -21.08
N ASN A 4 -42.32 -14.71 -20.07
CA ASN A 4 -41.98 -15.35 -18.80
C ASN A 4 -41.19 -16.67 -18.93
N ASN A 5 -40.50 -17.08 -17.84
CA ASN A 5 -40.83 -18.33 -17.14
C ASN A 5 -40.23 -18.42 -15.72
N ASN A 6 -41.13 -18.62 -14.75
CA ASN A 6 -40.94 -19.11 -13.38
C ASN A 6 -41.15 -20.64 -13.36
N PHE A 7 -40.50 -21.35 -12.42
CA PHE A 7 -41.01 -22.52 -11.65
C PHE A 7 -39.90 -22.91 -10.63
N ASN A 8 -40.00 -22.64 -9.32
CA ASN A 8 -40.73 -23.31 -8.21
C ASN A 8 -40.48 -24.83 -8.10
N ASP A 9 -39.70 -25.30 -7.11
CA ASP A 9 -40.09 -25.74 -5.73
C ASP A 9 -40.11 -27.31 -5.69
N PRO A 10 -40.21 -28.11 -4.59
CA PRO A 10 -40.26 -27.85 -3.13
C PRO A 10 -39.63 -28.91 -2.16
N ARG A 11 -39.77 -28.61 -0.84
CA ARG A 11 -40.01 -29.48 0.35
C ARG A 11 -38.82 -29.69 1.33
N ASN A 12 -38.82 -29.10 2.54
CA ASN A 12 -39.65 -29.30 3.78
C ASN A 12 -39.06 -30.40 4.70
N GLN A 13 -39.04 -30.36 6.04
CA GLN A 13 -39.45 -29.41 7.09
C GLN A 13 -39.03 -29.98 8.49
N GLN A 14 -38.67 -29.10 9.44
CA GLN A 14 -38.98 -29.06 10.89
C GLN A 14 -38.46 -30.19 11.85
N PHE A 15 -38.16 -30.02 13.15
CA PHE A 15 -38.67 -29.13 14.23
C PHE A 15 -37.62 -28.81 15.34
N ARG A 16 -37.95 -27.80 16.18
CA ARG A 16 -37.21 -26.99 17.19
C ARG A 16 -36.82 -27.63 18.53
N GLN A 17 -35.89 -26.98 19.29
CA GLN A 17 -36.09 -26.36 20.64
C GLN A 17 -34.88 -25.47 21.07
N HIS A 18 -35.04 -24.12 21.15
CA HIS A 18 -34.83 -23.17 22.30
C HIS A 18 -33.45 -23.19 23.02
N ILE A 19 -32.71 -22.12 23.42
CA ILE A 19 -32.69 -20.61 23.49
C ILE A 19 -31.55 -20.27 24.54
N PRO A 20 -30.93 -19.07 24.74
CA PRO A 20 -30.52 -17.94 23.87
C PRO A 20 -29.10 -17.38 24.19
N GLY A 21 -28.58 -16.43 23.40
CA GLY A 21 -27.43 -15.58 23.77
C GLY A 21 -27.15 -14.46 22.76
N GLN A 22 -27.11 -13.22 23.23
CA GLN A 22 -27.23 -11.94 22.51
C GLN A 22 -26.15 -11.63 21.44
N VAL A 23 -26.59 -11.02 20.31
CA VAL A 23 -25.73 -10.29 19.34
C VAL A 23 -26.46 -9.02 18.87
N PRO A 24 -25.84 -7.83 18.87
CA PRO A 24 -26.36 -6.62 18.21
C PRO A 24 -25.80 -6.45 16.77
N PRO A 25 -26.41 -5.58 15.93
CA PRO A 25 -26.49 -5.77 14.48
C PRO A 25 -25.36 -5.14 13.65
N PHE A 26 -25.15 -5.74 12.46
CA PHE A 26 -24.38 -5.23 11.33
C PHE A 26 -24.99 -3.96 10.73
N ILE A 27 -24.14 -2.99 10.39
CA ILE A 27 -24.45 -1.81 9.57
C ILE A 27 -23.59 -1.85 8.29
N ASP A 28 -24.25 -1.60 7.17
CA ASP A 28 -23.81 -1.51 5.78
C ASP A 28 -22.92 -0.27 5.50
N PRO A 29 -21.77 -0.36 4.78
CA PRO A 29 -21.00 0.81 4.38
C PRO A 29 -21.06 1.07 2.87
N ARG A 30 -21.76 2.16 2.48
CA ARG A 30 -21.57 2.85 1.19
C ARG A 30 -21.41 4.38 1.39
N ALA A 31 -20.15 4.84 1.33
CA ALA A 31 -19.62 6.15 0.90
C ALA A 31 -19.98 7.46 1.67
N PRO A 32 -19.27 8.61 1.48
CA PRO A 32 -17.84 8.88 1.25
C PRO A 32 -17.23 9.99 2.19
N ASN A 33 -15.92 10.21 2.04
CA ASN A 33 -14.95 11.09 2.74
C ASN A 33 -15.31 12.56 3.06
N MET A 34 -14.85 13.08 4.22
CA MET A 34 -14.25 14.42 4.46
C MET A 34 -13.68 14.57 5.92
N PRO A 35 -12.86 15.61 6.26
CA PRO A 35 -11.47 15.51 6.81
C PRO A 35 -11.30 15.50 8.36
N PRO A 36 -10.09 15.17 8.89
CA PRO A 36 -9.89 14.92 10.32
C PRO A 36 -9.64 16.21 11.14
N GLY A 37 -10.46 16.41 12.17
CA GLY A 37 -10.26 17.39 13.23
C GLY A 37 -9.79 16.74 14.54
N ARG A 38 -8.70 17.28 15.10
CA ARG A 38 -8.32 17.36 16.52
C ARG A 38 -8.49 16.12 17.41
N HIS A 39 -7.36 15.50 17.78
CA HIS A 39 -7.26 14.57 18.91
C HIS A 39 -7.33 15.28 20.27
N PRO A 40 -7.83 14.59 21.32
CA PRO A 40 -8.06 15.14 22.65
C PRO A 40 -6.85 15.06 23.58
N ILE A 41 -6.84 15.99 24.55
CA ILE A 41 -5.90 16.20 25.65
C ILE A 41 -6.04 15.08 26.71
N PRO A 42 -4.95 14.56 27.31
CA PRO A 42 -5.01 13.70 28.49
C PRO A 42 -5.02 14.50 29.81
N PRO A 43 -5.57 13.94 30.91
CA PRO A 43 -5.88 14.70 32.12
C PRO A 43 -4.70 14.89 33.09
N VAL A 44 -4.76 16.05 33.74
CA VAL A 44 -3.90 16.57 34.81
C VAL A 44 -4.03 15.75 36.11
N ARG A 45 -2.90 15.46 36.78
CA ARG A 45 -2.83 15.11 38.22
C ARG A 45 -1.98 16.16 38.96
N PHE A 46 -2.48 16.55 40.13
CA PHE A 46 -2.00 17.62 41.04
C PHE A 46 -0.77 17.21 41.90
N PRO A 47 -0.12 18.17 42.60
CA PRO A 47 1.32 18.18 42.89
C PRO A 47 1.69 17.78 44.33
N GLY A 48 2.99 17.58 44.56
CA GLY A 48 3.56 17.51 45.90
C GLY A 48 5.08 17.72 45.92
N GLN A 49 5.49 18.70 46.72
CA GLN A 49 6.81 18.91 47.36
C GLN A 49 7.89 19.76 46.64
N GLN A 50 8.08 20.97 47.18
CA GLN A 50 9.31 21.77 47.13
C GLN A 50 10.41 21.13 48.04
N PRO A 51 11.70 21.52 47.91
CA PRO A 51 12.20 22.64 48.72
C PRO A 51 13.27 23.55 48.07
N GLN A 52 13.16 24.85 48.43
CA GLN A 52 14.20 25.79 48.88
C GLN A 52 15.35 26.29 47.97
N HIS A 53 15.31 27.62 47.75
CA HIS A 53 16.42 28.51 47.41
C HIS A 53 17.39 28.73 48.58
N PRO A 54 18.63 29.18 48.29
CA PRO A 54 19.13 30.39 48.94
C PRO A 54 19.72 31.43 47.98
N GLN A 55 19.84 32.64 48.51
CA GLN A 55 20.16 33.92 47.87
C GLN A 55 21.68 34.18 47.67
N PHE A 56 21.94 34.99 46.63
CA PHE A 56 23.06 35.91 46.32
C PHE A 56 24.10 36.31 47.39
N PRO A 57 25.35 36.70 47.02
CA PRO A 57 25.62 38.08 46.52
C PRO A 57 26.78 38.28 45.51
N GLY A 58 26.75 39.42 44.80
CA GLY A 58 27.97 40.21 44.50
C GLY A 58 28.34 40.51 43.04
N HIS A 59 28.13 41.76 42.62
CA HIS A 59 28.72 42.46 41.45
C HIS A 59 30.27 42.63 41.56
N PRO A 60 31.02 42.86 40.46
CA PRO A 60 31.28 44.23 39.95
C PRO A 60 31.34 44.39 38.41
N GLN A 61 31.62 45.64 38.01
CA GLN A 61 31.33 46.38 36.78
C GLN A 61 32.34 46.24 35.59
N PHE A 62 31.81 46.31 34.35
CA PHE A 62 32.26 46.96 33.07
C PHE A 62 33.70 46.83 32.51
N PRO A 63 34.02 47.21 31.23
CA PRO A 63 33.20 47.40 30.00
C PRO A 63 33.84 46.81 28.70
N GLY A 64 33.12 46.87 27.56
CA GLY A 64 33.75 46.82 26.21
C GLY A 64 32.84 46.43 25.03
N GLN A 65 32.34 47.41 24.28
CA GLN A 65 31.77 47.26 22.92
C GLN A 65 32.85 47.53 21.86
N PRO A 66 32.83 46.86 20.69
CA PRO A 66 33.51 47.36 19.49
C PRO A 66 32.56 47.97 18.46
N GLN A 67 33.17 48.83 17.66
CA GLN A 67 32.65 49.94 16.89
C GLN A 67 32.17 49.55 15.48
N GLN A 68 31.20 50.30 14.96
CA GLN A 68 30.97 50.51 13.52
C GLN A 68 31.91 51.59 12.97
N PRO A 69 32.41 51.49 11.74
CA PRO A 69 33.02 52.63 11.04
C PRO A 69 32.08 53.25 9.98
N GLN A 70 32.17 54.58 9.88
CA GLN A 70 31.51 55.45 8.90
C GLN A 70 32.34 55.63 7.61
N PHE A 71 31.62 56.03 6.55
CA PHE A 71 31.91 56.43 5.15
C PHE A 71 33.24 57.15 4.81
N PRO A 72 33.59 57.22 3.49
CA PRO A 72 33.30 58.46 2.73
C PRO A 72 32.97 58.32 1.21
N GLY A 73 31.98 59.10 0.75
CA GLY A 73 32.09 60.15 -0.30
C GLY A 73 32.42 59.87 -1.80
N PHE A 74 31.49 60.34 -2.67
CA PHE A 74 31.63 60.92 -4.03
C PHE A 74 32.06 60.05 -5.25
N ASN A 75 31.19 59.89 -6.26
CA ASN A 75 31.18 60.74 -7.49
C ASN A 75 30.15 60.32 -8.58
N ASN A 76 29.86 61.29 -9.45
CA ASN A 76 28.83 61.39 -10.50
C ASN A 76 29.01 60.52 -11.78
N ARG A 77 27.88 60.00 -12.31
CA ARG A 77 27.43 59.85 -13.73
C ARG A 77 28.29 59.03 -14.75
N PRO A 78 27.76 58.62 -15.94
CA PRO A 78 26.39 58.66 -16.48
C PRO A 78 25.84 57.33 -17.08
N VAL A 79 24.51 57.32 -17.28
CA VAL A 79 23.71 56.32 -18.03
C VAL A 79 23.71 56.65 -19.53
N PRO A 80 23.78 55.66 -20.46
CA PRO A 80 23.49 55.89 -21.87
C PRO A 80 22.10 55.37 -22.29
N GLY A 81 21.24 56.33 -22.66
CA GLY A 81 20.53 56.40 -23.95
C GLY A 81 19.66 55.23 -24.43
N ALA A 82 18.34 55.38 -24.23
CA ALA A 82 17.32 54.79 -25.10
C ALA A 82 16.93 55.78 -26.23
N PRO A 83 16.72 55.34 -27.48
CA PRO A 83 16.19 56.20 -28.55
C PRO A 83 14.64 56.13 -28.65
N PRO A 84 14.00 57.16 -29.24
CA PRO A 84 12.58 57.43 -29.07
C PRO A 84 11.66 56.80 -30.13
N LEU A 85 10.41 56.57 -29.71
CA LEU A 85 9.23 56.30 -30.53
C LEU A 85 8.83 57.55 -31.33
N VAL A 86 8.64 57.39 -32.65
CA VAL A 86 7.92 58.32 -33.53
C VAL A 86 6.82 57.54 -34.24
N HIS A 87 5.63 58.12 -34.31
CA HIS A 87 4.42 57.55 -34.88
C HIS A 87 4.02 58.31 -36.18
N GLN A 88 3.43 57.54 -37.12
CA GLN A 88 2.59 57.90 -38.29
C GLN A 88 3.27 58.07 -39.68
N PRO A 89 2.53 57.93 -40.82
CA PRO A 89 1.62 56.83 -41.21
C PRO A 89 1.77 56.37 -42.71
N ASN A 90 1.13 55.24 -43.06
CA ASN A 90 0.64 54.73 -44.37
C ASN A 90 1.24 55.24 -45.69
N GLN A 91 1.77 54.32 -46.53
CA GLN A 91 1.45 54.23 -47.98
C GLN A 91 1.60 52.80 -48.53
N PHE A 92 0.60 52.40 -49.32
CA PHE A 92 0.52 51.21 -50.19
C PHE A 92 1.57 51.26 -51.32
N GLN A 93 2.14 50.11 -51.72
CA GLN A 93 2.11 49.63 -53.12
C GLN A 93 2.73 48.22 -53.32
N ASN A 94 1.97 47.43 -54.09
CA ASN A 94 2.31 46.26 -54.91
C ASN A 94 3.80 45.96 -55.17
N MET A 95 4.19 44.67 -55.11
CA MET A 95 4.88 44.01 -56.22
C MET A 95 4.97 42.47 -56.08
N HIS A 96 4.39 41.80 -57.08
CA HIS A 96 4.77 40.55 -57.75
C HIS A 96 5.37 39.36 -56.99
N GLN A 97 4.56 38.28 -56.98
CA GLN A 97 4.97 36.88 -57.07
C GLN A 97 6.07 36.67 -58.13
N LYS A 98 7.17 36.02 -57.74
CA LYS A 98 8.04 35.28 -58.65
C LYS A 98 8.14 33.82 -58.19
N GLN A 99 7.69 32.96 -59.08
CA GLN A 99 7.88 31.51 -59.07
C GLN A 99 9.38 31.17 -59.06
N PHE A 100 9.79 30.20 -58.25
CA PHE A 100 11.06 29.50 -58.41
C PHE A 100 10.79 28.08 -58.90
N ASN A 101 11.25 27.82 -60.13
CA ASN A 101 11.40 26.47 -60.68
C ASN A 101 12.68 25.80 -60.11
N PRO A 102 12.71 24.46 -60.01
CA PRO A 102 13.84 23.73 -59.44
C PRO A 102 14.99 23.55 -60.45
N VAL A 103 16.23 23.53 -59.94
CA VAL A 103 17.46 23.24 -60.68
C VAL A 103 17.93 21.81 -60.33
N PRO A 104 18.52 21.05 -61.28
CA PRO A 104 18.50 19.59 -61.27
C PRO A 104 19.67 18.94 -60.52
N THR A 105 19.41 17.71 -60.08
CA THR A 105 20.36 16.75 -59.51
C THR A 105 21.40 16.27 -60.54
N PRO A 106 22.62 15.89 -60.10
CA PRO A 106 23.48 15.00 -60.87
C PRO A 106 23.29 13.55 -60.41
N SER A 107 23.00 12.70 -61.39
CA SER A 107 22.95 11.25 -61.29
C SER A 107 24.35 10.62 -61.25
N VAL A 108 24.62 9.78 -60.26
CA VAL A 108 25.64 8.73 -60.31
C VAL A 108 24.98 7.44 -59.83
N GLY A 109 24.90 6.45 -60.72
CA GLY A 109 24.45 5.10 -60.39
C GLY A 109 25.60 4.23 -59.91
N ILE A 110 25.28 3.19 -59.13
CA ILE A 110 25.63 1.77 -59.36
C ILE A 110 25.04 0.90 -58.21
N ILE A 111 24.09 0.04 -58.60
CA ILE A 111 23.89 -1.39 -58.30
C ILE A 111 24.17 -1.93 -56.87
N LEU A 112 23.13 -2.48 -56.22
CA LEU A 112 23.14 -3.86 -55.67
C LEU A 112 21.74 -4.35 -55.27
N GLN A 113 21.63 -5.67 -55.15
CA GLN A 113 20.43 -6.50 -55.33
C GLN A 113 19.67 -6.79 -54.02
N ALA A 114 18.44 -7.25 -54.25
CA ALA A 114 17.73 -8.32 -53.54
C ALA A 114 16.96 -8.01 -52.23
N GLN A 115 15.64 -8.13 -52.41
CA GLN A 115 14.70 -8.97 -51.67
C GLN A 115 14.63 -8.83 -50.14
N ASN A 116 13.49 -8.30 -49.67
CA ASN A 116 12.79 -8.85 -48.51
C ASN A 116 11.28 -8.65 -48.66
N MET A 117 10.58 -9.77 -48.88
CA MET A 117 9.16 -9.94 -48.60
C MET A 117 8.99 -10.13 -47.09
N PHE A 118 8.04 -9.47 -46.44
CA PHE A 118 7.04 -10.09 -45.55
C PHE A 118 5.93 -9.06 -45.18
N PRO A 119 4.67 -9.51 -44.93
CA PRO A 119 3.43 -8.72 -45.00
C PRO A 119 2.92 -8.26 -43.61
N PRO A 120 1.77 -7.54 -43.52
CA PRO A 120 1.39 -6.79 -42.32
C PRO A 120 0.63 -7.66 -41.31
N ARG A 121 0.77 -7.33 -40.00
CA ARG A 121 0.01 -7.96 -38.91
C ARG A 121 -1.31 -7.21 -38.68
N THR A 122 -2.41 -7.94 -38.82
CA THR A 122 -3.75 -7.61 -38.36
C THR A 122 -3.99 -8.10 -36.92
N SER A 123 -5.07 -7.56 -36.36
CA SER A 123 -5.57 -7.51 -34.99
C SER A 123 -6.33 -8.75 -34.49
N SER A 124 -6.72 -8.68 -33.20
CA SER A 124 -7.69 -9.51 -32.44
C SER A 124 -7.18 -10.91 -32.04
N GLY A 125 -7.61 -11.57 -30.97
CA GLY A 125 -8.72 -11.45 -30.03
C GLY A 125 -8.84 -12.79 -29.27
N SER A 126 -9.47 -12.78 -28.11
CA SER A 126 -9.65 -13.87 -27.12
C SER A 126 -10.16 -15.25 -27.59
N SER A 127 -9.73 -16.35 -26.92
CA SER A 127 -10.57 -17.30 -26.12
C SER A 127 -10.16 -18.80 -26.11
N SER A 128 -10.04 -19.34 -24.89
CA SER A 128 -10.43 -20.66 -24.32
C SER A 128 -10.13 -22.05 -24.97
N ASN A 129 -9.52 -22.90 -24.11
CA ASN A 129 -9.85 -24.29 -23.70
C ASN A 129 -9.37 -25.56 -24.44
N ASN A 130 -8.73 -26.41 -23.61
CA ASN A 130 -8.75 -27.88 -23.48
C ASN A 130 -7.78 -28.81 -24.25
N ALA A 131 -6.81 -29.32 -23.45
CA ALA A 131 -6.51 -30.72 -23.13
C ALA A 131 -5.67 -31.63 -24.06
N SER A 132 -4.57 -32.14 -23.46
CA SER A 132 -3.89 -33.45 -23.65
C SER A 132 -3.11 -33.64 -24.98
N THR A 133 -1.87 -34.16 -25.06
CA THR A 133 -1.04 -35.00 -24.18
C THR A 133 0.42 -35.04 -24.73
N VAL A 134 1.41 -35.18 -23.82
CA VAL A 134 2.74 -35.83 -23.94
C VAL A 134 3.62 -35.58 -25.19
N THR A 135 4.76 -34.90 -24.98
CA THR A 135 6.14 -35.44 -25.19
C THR A 135 7.19 -34.45 -24.65
N SER A 136 8.14 -34.95 -23.86
CA SER A 136 9.34 -34.24 -23.34
C SER A 136 10.24 -33.71 -24.46
N PRO A 137 11.10 -32.69 -24.21
CA PRO A 137 12.52 -33.05 -24.01
C PRO A 137 13.36 -32.09 -23.12
N THR A 138 14.34 -32.70 -22.43
CA THR A 138 15.68 -32.22 -22.01
C THR A 138 15.87 -30.98 -21.12
N GLN A 139 16.33 -31.25 -19.88
CA GLN A 139 17.06 -30.32 -18.99
C GLN A 139 18.48 -30.03 -19.51
N PRO A 140 19.02 -28.81 -19.32
CA PRO A 140 20.46 -28.54 -19.31
C PRO A 140 21.05 -28.69 -17.88
N PRO A 141 22.37 -28.93 -17.76
CA PRO A 141 22.97 -29.56 -16.58
C PRO A 141 23.31 -28.60 -15.44
N SER A 142 23.14 -29.10 -14.22
CA SER A 142 23.58 -28.53 -12.95
C SER A 142 25.10 -28.48 -12.88
N ARG A 143 25.68 -27.29 -12.79
CA ARG A 143 27.13 -27.09 -12.65
C ARG A 143 27.51 -27.15 -11.17
N LYS A 144 28.31 -28.16 -10.81
CA LYS A 144 28.99 -28.31 -9.51
C LYS A 144 30.00 -27.19 -9.30
N LEU A 145 29.99 -26.55 -8.14
CA LEU A 145 31.08 -25.70 -7.65
C LEU A 145 32.22 -26.59 -7.08
N PRO A 146 33.49 -26.19 -7.25
CA PRO A 146 34.65 -26.92 -6.72
C PRO A 146 34.90 -26.61 -5.22
N PRO A 147 35.65 -27.49 -4.51
CA PRO A 147 35.96 -27.29 -3.10
C PRO A 147 37.12 -26.29 -2.92
N VAL A 148 37.02 -25.44 -1.90
CA VAL A 148 38.14 -24.58 -1.45
C VAL A 148 38.96 -25.33 -0.38
N PRO A 149 40.31 -25.29 -0.42
CA PRO A 149 41.18 -26.00 0.51
C PRO A 149 41.38 -25.25 1.83
N GLY A 150 41.62 -26.00 2.91
CA GLY A 150 41.86 -25.49 4.25
C GLY A 150 43.33 -25.39 4.69
N ASP A 151 43.44 -24.88 5.93
CA ASP A 151 44.42 -25.06 7.02
C ASP A 151 45.79 -24.35 7.02
N ASN A 152 45.99 -23.47 8.04
CA ASN A 152 46.79 -23.73 9.26
C ASN A 152 46.81 -22.46 10.16
N SER A 153 46.34 -22.46 11.41
CA SER A 153 46.77 -23.13 12.67
C SER A 153 47.82 -22.35 13.48
N GLY A 154 47.49 -22.05 14.76
CA GLY A 154 48.39 -21.47 15.76
C GLY A 154 47.92 -21.70 17.21
N SER A 155 48.11 -22.94 17.69
CA SER A 155 48.39 -23.42 19.07
C SER A 155 47.68 -22.84 20.32
N ARG A 156 47.01 -23.72 21.12
CA ARG A 156 47.39 -24.03 22.53
C ARG A 156 46.63 -25.25 23.14
N ALA A 157 47.41 -26.21 23.66
CA ALA A 157 47.13 -27.27 24.65
C ALA A 157 46.09 -28.38 24.34
N GLU A 158 46.57 -29.55 23.88
CA GLU A 158 45.80 -30.79 23.77
C GLU A 158 45.86 -31.66 25.03
N ASP A 159 44.70 -32.18 25.43
CA ASP A 159 44.46 -33.12 26.52
C ASP A 159 44.34 -34.56 25.95
N LYS A 160 45.31 -35.42 26.29
CA LYS A 160 45.49 -36.80 25.77
C LYS A 160 44.33 -37.76 26.06
N SER A 161 43.33 -37.34 26.83
CA SER A 161 42.11 -38.10 27.14
C SER A 161 41.14 -38.20 25.95
N THR A 162 41.13 -37.19 25.07
CA THR A 162 40.13 -37.06 24.00
C THR A 162 40.43 -37.91 22.77
N ASP A 163 41.70 -38.28 22.53
CA ASP A 163 42.11 -39.08 21.38
C ASP A 163 41.76 -40.57 21.52
N SER A 164 41.78 -41.11 22.74
CA SER A 164 41.37 -42.49 23.03
C SER A 164 39.85 -42.69 22.87
N LEU A 165 39.06 -41.68 23.24
CA LEU A 165 37.62 -41.63 23.00
C LEU A 165 37.32 -41.51 21.49
N ARG A 166 38.02 -40.62 20.78
CA ARG A 166 37.85 -40.45 19.33
C ARG A 166 38.22 -41.70 18.54
N SER A 167 39.23 -42.48 18.94
CA SER A 167 39.53 -43.76 18.27
C SER A 167 38.46 -44.81 18.55
N SER A 168 37.96 -44.88 19.79
CA SER A 168 36.88 -45.80 20.17
C SER A 168 35.57 -45.50 19.42
N PHE A 169 35.23 -44.22 19.22
CA PHE A 169 34.09 -43.82 18.39
C PHE A 169 34.28 -44.15 16.91
N ARG A 170 35.51 -44.07 16.40
CA ARG A 170 35.84 -44.43 15.01
C ARG A 170 35.70 -45.94 14.78
N ASP A 171 36.09 -46.76 15.75
CA ASP A 171 35.95 -48.23 15.69
C ASP A 171 34.50 -48.70 15.85
N ILE A 172 33.69 -48.04 16.69
CA ILE A 172 32.26 -48.32 16.82
C ILE A 172 31.53 -47.99 15.52
N ARG A 173 31.82 -46.82 14.93
CA ARG A 173 31.20 -46.39 13.66
C ARG A 173 31.58 -47.33 12.51
N LYS A 174 32.85 -47.75 12.44
CA LYS A 174 33.34 -48.73 11.48
C LYS A 174 32.61 -50.09 11.61
N LYS A 175 32.39 -50.59 12.82
CA LYS A 175 31.64 -51.84 13.05
C LYS A 175 30.15 -51.73 12.72
N VAL A 176 29.54 -50.56 12.94
CA VAL A 176 28.15 -50.29 12.54
C VAL A 176 28.03 -50.26 11.02
N ASP A 177 28.98 -49.66 10.32
CA ASP A 177 29.00 -49.60 8.86
C ASP A 177 29.30 -50.99 8.25
N GLU A 178 30.15 -51.81 8.87
CA GLU A 178 30.40 -53.22 8.50
C GLU A 178 29.17 -54.12 8.74
N LEU A 179 28.33 -53.83 9.73
CA LEU A 179 27.09 -54.57 9.99
C LEU A 179 25.95 -54.15 9.04
N LYS A 180 25.89 -52.87 8.65
CA LYS A 180 24.93 -52.36 7.65
C LYS A 180 25.18 -52.92 6.25
N ALA A 181 26.43 -53.21 5.91
CA ALA A 181 26.79 -53.75 4.61
C ALA A 181 26.37 -55.22 4.40
N ASN A 182 25.91 -55.93 5.45
CA ASN A 182 25.70 -57.39 5.43
C ASN A 182 24.24 -57.85 5.62
N HIS A 183 23.25 -56.96 5.77
CA HIS A 183 21.84 -57.35 5.95
C HIS A 183 20.89 -56.45 5.15
N GLU A 184 20.08 -57.04 4.27
CA GLU A 184 19.24 -56.35 3.27
C GLU A 184 17.74 -56.21 3.64
N GLU A 185 17.31 -56.46 4.88
CA GLU A 185 15.92 -56.22 5.29
C GLU A 185 15.81 -55.50 6.65
N GLU A 186 15.06 -54.38 6.67
CA GLU A 186 14.80 -53.52 7.83
C GLU A 186 14.06 -54.27 8.95
N SER A 187 14.79 -54.65 10.00
CA SER A 187 14.26 -55.28 11.21
C SER A 187 14.03 -54.26 12.33
N ILE A 188 13.02 -54.52 13.17
CA ILE A 188 12.71 -53.84 14.46
C ILE A 188 13.98 -53.67 15.34
N TYR A 189 14.98 -54.52 15.14
CA TYR A 189 16.30 -54.44 15.74
C TYR A 189 17.03 -53.11 15.45
N GLU A 190 16.87 -52.52 14.25
CA GLU A 190 17.50 -51.26 13.86
C GLU A 190 16.86 -50.06 14.58
N LYS A 191 15.55 -50.09 14.83
CA LYS A 191 14.85 -49.05 15.60
C LYS A 191 15.21 -49.10 17.09
N SER A 192 15.37 -50.30 17.68
CA SER A 192 15.80 -50.44 19.07
C SER A 192 17.28 -50.11 19.28
N MET A 193 18.16 -50.52 18.36
CA MET A 193 19.60 -50.16 18.39
C MET A 193 19.79 -48.65 18.21
N LYS A 194 19.11 -48.02 17.24
CA LYS A 194 19.20 -46.57 17.02
C LYS A 194 18.73 -45.79 18.23
N LYS A 195 17.62 -46.21 18.85
CA LYS A 195 17.11 -45.59 20.08
C LYS A 195 18.05 -45.80 21.28
N GLY A 196 18.72 -46.94 21.36
CA GLY A 196 19.75 -47.21 22.37
C GLY A 196 21.04 -46.40 22.17
N VAL A 197 21.47 -46.21 20.92
CA VAL A 197 22.63 -45.39 20.56
C VAL A 197 22.34 -43.91 20.80
N ASP A 198 21.14 -43.44 20.46
CA ASP A 198 20.70 -42.06 20.71
C ASP A 198 20.60 -41.76 22.22
N LEU A 199 20.11 -42.73 23.03
CA LEU A 199 20.09 -42.61 24.50
C LEU A 199 21.51 -42.54 25.11
N VAL A 200 22.45 -43.31 24.57
CA VAL A 200 23.86 -43.30 24.99
C VAL A 200 24.54 -42.00 24.55
N LEU A 201 24.17 -41.44 23.39
CA LEU A 201 24.65 -40.15 22.91
C LEU A 201 24.15 -39.01 23.82
N GLU A 202 22.85 -38.98 24.14
CA GLU A 202 22.25 -37.98 25.03
C GLU A 202 22.82 -38.06 26.46
N ALA A 203 23.02 -39.27 26.99
CA ALA A 203 23.66 -39.47 28.29
C ALA A 203 25.14 -39.05 28.30
N SER A 204 25.84 -39.13 27.17
CA SER A 204 27.25 -38.74 27.05
C SER A 204 27.46 -37.23 26.88
N VAL A 205 26.51 -36.53 26.25
CA VAL A 205 26.53 -35.07 26.12
C VAL A 205 26.22 -34.37 27.44
N ALA A 206 25.46 -35.02 28.33
CA ALA A 206 25.22 -34.55 29.69
C ALA A 206 26.43 -34.71 30.65
N ALA A 207 27.51 -35.40 30.24
CA ALA A 207 28.58 -35.88 31.11
C ALA A 207 29.90 -35.10 31.04
N THR A 208 29.87 -33.77 30.86
CA THR A 208 31.07 -32.91 30.96
C THR A 208 31.41 -32.44 32.38
N ALA A 209 30.82 -33.02 33.43
CA ALA A 209 31.22 -32.73 34.81
C ALA A 209 31.18 -33.96 35.73
N ASN A 210 32.37 -34.48 36.05
CA ASN A 210 32.73 -35.43 37.12
C ASN A 210 32.07 -36.83 37.18
N SER A 211 32.91 -37.88 37.18
CA SER A 211 33.13 -38.77 38.34
C SER A 211 33.48 -40.21 37.95
N THR A 212 34.59 -40.68 38.51
CA THR A 212 35.14 -42.05 38.52
C THR A 212 34.17 -43.13 39.04
N VAL A 213 33.04 -42.76 39.65
CA VAL A 213 32.00 -43.70 40.13
C VAL A 213 31.19 -44.30 38.98
N ILE A 214 31.03 -43.57 37.87
CA ILE A 214 30.24 -44.03 36.71
C ILE A 214 31.02 -45.07 35.87
N LYS A 215 32.35 -45.02 35.84
CA LYS A 215 33.18 -46.05 35.17
C LYS A 215 33.06 -47.43 35.81
N LYS A 216 32.82 -47.50 37.13
CA LYS A 216 32.51 -48.77 37.83
C LYS A 216 31.10 -49.25 37.54
N GLY A 217 30.12 -48.35 37.43
CA GLY A 217 28.75 -48.69 37.04
C GLY A 217 28.63 -49.19 35.60
N ILE A 218 29.35 -48.57 34.66
CA ILE A 218 29.38 -48.97 33.24
C ILE A 218 30.16 -50.29 33.06
N SER A 219 31.25 -50.53 33.80
CA SER A 219 31.95 -51.82 33.78
C SER A 219 31.06 -52.96 34.31
N VAL A 220 30.33 -52.76 35.40
CA VAL A 220 29.38 -53.75 35.95
C VAL A 220 28.21 -54.00 35.00
N ALA A 221 27.69 -52.96 34.33
CA ALA A 221 26.64 -53.10 33.32
C ALA A 221 27.13 -53.81 32.04
N THR A 222 28.38 -53.56 31.63
CA THR A 222 28.98 -54.18 30.44
C THR A 222 29.32 -55.66 30.69
N ASP A 223 29.75 -56.01 31.91
CA ASP A 223 30.00 -57.40 32.31
C ASP A 223 28.69 -58.19 32.49
N ALA A 224 27.59 -57.54 32.92
CA ALA A 224 26.26 -58.14 32.99
C ALA A 224 25.63 -58.39 31.61
N ILE A 225 25.88 -57.50 30.63
CA ILE A 225 25.38 -57.64 29.26
C ILE A 225 26.16 -58.68 28.45
N ASN A 226 27.48 -58.78 28.65
CA ASN A 226 28.32 -59.72 27.88
C ASN A 226 28.31 -61.16 28.42
N GLY A 227 27.85 -61.40 29.65
CA GLY A 227 27.90 -62.73 30.29
C GLY A 227 26.62 -63.57 30.25
N SER A 228 25.43 -62.98 29.99
CA SER A 228 24.14 -63.68 30.21
C SER A 228 23.05 -63.41 29.16
N ALA A 229 23.32 -62.60 28.14
CA ALA A 229 22.28 -62.16 27.19
C ALA A 229 21.77 -63.27 26.25
N GLN A 230 22.56 -64.31 25.95
CA GLN A 230 22.12 -65.37 25.03
C GLN A 230 21.16 -66.39 25.65
N GLY A 231 21.06 -66.48 26.99
CA GLY A 231 20.05 -67.31 27.67
C GLY A 231 18.74 -66.56 27.92
N ILE A 232 18.81 -65.28 28.33
CA ILE A 232 17.66 -64.48 28.77
C ILE A 232 16.75 -64.08 27.60
N VAL A 233 17.29 -63.84 26.40
CA VAL A 233 16.50 -63.41 25.23
C VAL A 233 15.60 -64.53 24.69
N SER A 234 16.00 -65.80 24.83
CA SER A 234 15.23 -66.94 24.29
C SER A 234 14.00 -67.36 25.10
N ASP A 235 13.86 -66.90 26.35
CA ASP A 235 12.68 -67.18 27.19
C ASP A 235 11.72 -65.98 27.29
N ILE A 236 12.19 -64.75 27.04
CA ILE A 236 11.35 -63.52 26.99
C ILE A 236 10.40 -63.52 25.77
N GLU A 237 10.76 -64.18 24.67
CA GLU A 237 9.88 -64.29 23.48
C GLU A 237 8.65 -65.20 23.69
N LYS A 238 8.58 -65.97 24.78
CA LYS A 238 7.50 -66.97 25.00
C LYS A 238 6.29 -66.46 25.79
N ASN A 239 6.35 -65.28 26.42
CA ASN A 239 5.22 -64.73 27.21
C ASN A 239 4.83 -63.29 26.78
N PRO A 240 3.82 -63.12 25.89
CA PRO A 240 3.42 -61.81 25.39
C PRO A 240 2.89 -60.87 26.49
N ILE A 241 2.38 -61.41 27.58
CA ILE A 241 1.78 -60.65 28.69
C ILE A 241 2.89 -59.99 29.53
N LEU A 242 4.00 -60.69 29.75
CA LEU A 242 5.18 -60.13 30.41
C LEU A 242 5.83 -59.02 29.57
N ASN A 243 5.89 -59.19 28.25
CA ASN A 243 6.39 -58.16 27.32
C ASN A 243 5.51 -56.90 27.36
N HIS A 244 4.19 -57.05 27.46
CA HIS A 244 3.29 -55.90 27.63
C HIS A 244 3.55 -55.19 28.96
N LEU A 245 3.82 -55.92 30.05
CA LEU A 245 4.12 -55.33 31.36
C LEU A 245 5.43 -54.54 31.34
N ILE A 246 6.46 -55.04 30.64
CA ILE A 246 7.74 -54.33 30.44
C ILE A 246 7.50 -53.00 29.71
N GLN A 247 6.73 -53.01 28.62
CA GLN A 247 6.40 -51.78 27.87
C GLN A 247 5.58 -50.79 28.72
N LEU A 248 4.68 -51.28 29.56
CA LEU A 248 3.92 -50.44 30.49
C LEU A 248 4.80 -49.85 31.58
N ALA A 249 5.79 -50.60 32.09
CA ALA A 249 6.77 -50.09 33.05
C ALA A 249 7.56 -48.91 32.46
N ASP A 250 8.02 -49.00 31.21
CA ASP A 250 8.72 -47.90 30.53
C ASP A 250 7.83 -46.65 30.42
N LYS A 251 6.56 -46.81 30.03
CA LYS A 251 5.61 -45.69 29.94
C LYS A 251 5.32 -45.07 31.31
N LEU A 252 5.24 -45.89 32.37
CA LEU A 252 5.03 -45.41 33.73
C LEU A 252 6.19 -44.54 34.23
N VAL A 253 7.42 -44.72 33.74
CA VAL A 253 8.54 -43.83 34.08
C VAL A 253 8.24 -42.39 33.64
N ASP A 254 7.76 -42.21 32.42
CA ASP A 254 7.44 -40.88 31.89
C ASP A 254 6.24 -40.25 32.61
N VAL A 255 5.20 -41.05 32.91
CA VAL A 255 4.08 -40.60 33.74
C VAL A 255 4.57 -40.21 35.15
N GLY A 256 5.49 -40.99 35.73
CA GLY A 256 6.09 -40.72 37.04
C GLY A 256 6.90 -39.42 37.10
N LYS A 257 7.52 -38.98 35.98
CA LYS A 257 8.19 -37.66 35.91
C LYS A 257 7.19 -36.52 36.08
N THR A 258 5.98 -36.67 35.56
CA THR A 258 4.91 -35.66 35.64
C THR A 258 4.09 -35.78 36.94
N VAL A 259 3.92 -36.99 37.46
CA VAL A 259 3.10 -37.31 38.63
C VAL A 259 3.90 -38.18 39.61
N PRO A 260 4.70 -37.57 40.50
CA PRO A 260 5.74 -38.26 41.26
C PRO A 260 5.27 -39.41 42.17
N PHE A 261 4.04 -39.37 42.68
CA PHE A 261 3.52 -40.41 43.59
C PHE A 261 3.11 -41.71 42.87
N ILE A 262 3.26 -41.80 41.55
CA ILE A 262 3.14 -43.04 40.76
C ILE A 262 4.45 -43.83 40.73
N ALA A 263 5.59 -43.19 41.04
CA ALA A 263 6.91 -43.84 41.01
C ALA A 263 6.98 -45.19 41.78
N PRO A 264 6.29 -45.39 42.92
CA PRO A 264 6.26 -46.70 43.59
C PRO A 264 5.70 -47.83 42.70
N ALA A 265 4.68 -47.56 41.89
CA ALA A 265 4.08 -48.55 40.99
C ALA A 265 5.11 -49.10 40.00
N PHE A 266 5.93 -48.22 39.41
CA PHE A 266 7.00 -48.60 38.49
C PHE A 266 8.00 -49.57 39.14
N VAL A 267 8.45 -49.25 40.36
CA VAL A 267 9.41 -50.10 41.08
C VAL A 267 8.80 -51.46 41.41
N ILE A 268 7.54 -51.51 41.85
CA ILE A 268 6.84 -52.77 42.16
C ILE A 268 6.67 -53.63 40.90
N ILE A 269 6.29 -53.02 39.78
CA ILE A 269 6.14 -53.72 38.51
C ILE A 269 7.48 -54.29 38.04
N LYS A 270 8.57 -53.55 38.21
CA LYS A 270 9.92 -54.05 37.91
C LYS A 270 10.26 -55.28 38.75
N VAL A 271 9.90 -55.29 40.04
CA VAL A 271 10.05 -56.48 40.90
C VAL A 271 9.25 -57.67 40.35
N ILE A 272 7.99 -57.46 39.94
CA ILE A 272 7.15 -58.50 39.33
C ILE A 272 7.79 -59.04 38.05
N ILE A 273 8.28 -58.15 37.18
CA ILE A 273 8.99 -58.53 35.94
C ILE A 273 10.22 -59.37 36.27
N ASP A 274 11.05 -58.93 37.21
CA ASP A 274 12.27 -59.64 37.59
C ASP A 274 11.97 -61.04 38.18
N ILE A 275 10.87 -61.20 38.92
CA ILE A 275 10.43 -62.51 39.45
C ILE A 275 9.99 -63.42 38.30
N GLU A 276 9.15 -62.92 37.40
CA GLU A 276 8.58 -63.72 36.32
C GLU A 276 9.59 -64.05 35.21
N GLN A 277 10.57 -63.18 34.94
CA GLN A 277 11.71 -63.50 34.06
C GLN A 277 12.59 -64.64 34.61
N LYS A 278 12.67 -64.79 35.94
CA LYS A 278 13.44 -65.86 36.59
C LYS A 278 12.65 -67.17 36.71
N ALA A 279 11.35 -67.17 36.43
CA ALA A 279 10.51 -68.36 36.54
C ALA A 279 10.79 -69.33 35.37
N LYS A 280 11.09 -70.59 35.69
CA LYS A 280 11.45 -71.62 34.70
C LYS A 280 10.25 -72.19 33.92
N GLU A 281 9.02 -71.98 34.39
CA GLU A 281 7.80 -72.56 33.84
C GLU A 281 6.66 -71.52 33.80
N ALA A 282 5.89 -71.49 32.71
CA ALA A 282 4.67 -70.69 32.62
C ALA A 282 3.59 -71.29 33.52
N ASP A 283 2.91 -70.45 34.31
CA ASP A 283 1.85 -70.86 35.23
C ASP A 283 0.59 -70.04 34.96
N ALA A 284 -0.55 -70.70 34.81
CA ALA A 284 -1.78 -70.04 34.39
C ALA A 284 -2.28 -69.03 35.44
N LYS A 285 -2.05 -69.24 36.73
CA LYS A 285 -2.50 -68.33 37.79
C LYS A 285 -1.67 -67.05 37.83
N CYS A 286 -0.35 -67.16 37.72
CA CYS A 286 0.53 -66.00 37.59
C CYS A 286 0.24 -65.25 36.29
N THR A 287 0.02 -65.96 35.19
CA THR A 287 -0.29 -65.36 33.89
C THR A 287 -1.62 -64.59 33.91
N ASP A 288 -2.67 -65.15 34.50
CA ASP A 288 -3.95 -64.44 34.73
C ASP A 288 -3.76 -63.19 35.58
N LEU A 289 -2.96 -63.29 36.65
CA LEU A 289 -2.71 -62.17 37.54
C LEU A 289 -1.93 -61.05 36.84
N LEU A 290 -0.94 -61.38 36.01
CA LEU A 290 -0.20 -60.42 35.20
C LEU A 290 -1.10 -59.73 34.16
N GLU A 291 -2.05 -60.43 33.53
CA GLU A 291 -3.02 -59.81 32.63
C GLU A 291 -3.90 -58.77 33.35
N ARG A 292 -4.36 -59.11 34.57
CA ARG A 292 -5.13 -58.16 35.40
C ARG A 292 -4.29 -56.96 35.83
N ILE A 293 -3.02 -57.17 36.19
CA ILE A 293 -2.08 -56.10 36.54
C ILE A 293 -1.81 -55.20 35.33
N ASN A 294 -1.55 -55.77 34.15
CA ASN A 294 -1.38 -55.03 32.90
C ASN A 294 -2.59 -54.15 32.61
N PHE A 295 -3.79 -54.70 32.75
CA PHE A 295 -5.02 -53.95 32.56
C PHE A 295 -5.13 -52.79 33.55
N MET A 296 -4.91 -53.04 34.85
CA MET A 296 -4.95 -52.00 35.89
C MET A 296 -3.94 -50.87 35.62
N VAL A 297 -2.70 -51.23 35.29
CA VAL A 297 -1.59 -50.29 35.05
C VAL A 297 -1.77 -49.48 33.76
N SER A 298 -2.31 -50.08 32.70
CA SER A 298 -2.54 -49.39 31.44
C SER A 298 -3.43 -48.15 31.59
N ASN A 299 -4.42 -48.21 32.49
CA ASN A 299 -5.34 -47.10 32.76
C ASN A 299 -4.64 -45.90 33.44
N ILE A 300 -3.52 -46.11 34.13
CA ILE A 300 -2.76 -45.03 34.78
C ILE A 300 -2.02 -44.15 33.79
N THR A 301 -1.70 -44.65 32.60
CA THR A 301 -0.99 -43.85 31.58
C THR A 301 -1.77 -42.61 31.13
N VAL A 302 -3.09 -42.57 31.36
CA VAL A 302 -3.95 -41.41 31.09
C VAL A 302 -3.65 -40.21 32.00
N LEU A 303 -3.02 -40.42 33.16
CA LEU A 303 -2.74 -39.37 34.14
C LEU A 303 -1.80 -38.27 33.64
N GLU A 304 -1.02 -38.52 32.58
CA GLU A 304 -0.19 -37.50 31.92
C GLU A 304 -1.01 -36.26 31.51
N LYS A 305 -2.30 -36.45 31.20
CA LYS A 305 -3.19 -35.41 30.63
C LYS A 305 -4.30 -34.97 31.59
N VAL A 306 -4.37 -35.53 32.80
CA VAL A 306 -5.48 -35.30 33.74
C VAL A 306 -4.97 -34.61 35.01
N LYS A 307 -5.72 -33.60 35.46
CA LYS A 307 -5.42 -32.91 36.72
C LYS A 307 -5.66 -33.84 37.90
N VAL A 308 -4.60 -34.14 38.67
CA VAL A 308 -4.69 -34.97 39.87
C VAL A 308 -5.49 -34.25 40.96
N ILE A 309 -6.48 -34.96 41.52
CA ILE A 309 -7.26 -34.54 42.69
C ILE A 309 -7.03 -35.53 43.86
N ASP A 310 -7.25 -35.10 45.10
CA ASP A 310 -6.95 -35.91 46.29
C ASP A 310 -7.63 -37.31 46.32
N PRO A 311 -8.90 -37.47 45.89
CA PRO A 311 -9.52 -38.80 45.79
C PRO A 311 -8.78 -39.74 44.83
N LEU A 312 -8.27 -39.21 43.72
CA LEU A 312 -7.50 -39.97 42.73
C LEU A 312 -6.13 -40.38 43.28
N ARG A 313 -5.49 -39.51 44.09
CA ARG A 313 -4.26 -39.87 44.82
C ARG A 313 -4.50 -41.05 45.77
N ALA A 314 -5.58 -41.03 46.56
CA ALA A 314 -5.92 -42.11 47.48
C ALA A 314 -6.15 -43.45 46.76
N VAL A 315 -6.78 -43.41 45.58
CA VAL A 315 -6.97 -44.62 44.75
C VAL A 315 -5.65 -45.16 44.20
N ILE A 316 -4.71 -44.29 43.82
CA ILE A 316 -3.38 -44.68 43.35
C ILE A 316 -2.51 -45.25 44.49
N GLU A 317 -2.63 -44.73 45.71
CA GLU A 317 -2.00 -45.31 46.90
C GLU A 317 -2.54 -46.73 47.19
N LYS A 318 -3.88 -46.90 47.17
CA LYS A 318 -4.52 -48.22 47.28
C LYS A 318 -4.08 -49.19 46.17
N MET A 319 -3.84 -48.67 44.96
CA MET A 319 -3.28 -49.47 43.86
C MET A 319 -1.85 -49.91 44.14
N ASN A 320 -0.99 -49.01 44.62
CA ASN A 320 0.38 -49.35 45.01
C ASN A 320 0.38 -50.45 46.08
N ASP A 321 -0.50 -50.37 47.07
CA ASP A 321 -0.67 -51.42 48.08
C ASP A 321 -1.12 -52.75 47.48
N THR A 322 -2.07 -52.71 46.54
CA THR A 322 -2.55 -53.90 45.85
C THR A 322 -1.46 -54.55 44.98
N LEU A 323 -0.66 -53.73 44.27
CA LEU A 323 0.48 -54.20 43.49
C LEU A 323 1.57 -54.81 44.37
N LYS A 324 1.87 -54.21 45.54
CA LYS A 324 2.82 -54.78 46.52
C LYS A 324 2.38 -56.16 46.97
N GLN A 325 1.09 -56.31 47.33
CA GLN A 325 0.56 -57.59 47.76
C GLN A 325 0.56 -58.62 46.61
N ALA A 326 0.27 -58.20 45.38
CA ALA A 326 0.33 -59.06 44.21
C ALA A 326 1.76 -59.53 43.91
N ALA A 327 2.74 -58.62 43.97
CA ALA A 327 4.16 -58.95 43.81
C ALA A 327 4.64 -59.95 44.87
N SER A 328 4.26 -59.73 46.13
CA SER A 328 4.55 -60.65 47.23
C SER A 328 3.94 -62.04 47.01
N LEU A 329 2.68 -62.11 46.55
CA LEU A 329 2.00 -63.36 46.24
C LEU A 329 2.66 -64.12 45.08
N ILE A 330 3.02 -63.42 44.01
CA ILE A 330 3.73 -64.01 42.88
C ILE A 330 5.09 -64.54 43.36
N GLU A 331 5.85 -63.75 44.13
CA GLU A 331 7.16 -64.17 44.65
C GLU A 331 7.05 -65.41 45.54
N ALA A 332 6.12 -65.40 46.51
CA ALA A 332 5.91 -66.51 47.44
C ALA A 332 5.47 -67.78 46.72
N TYR A 333 4.55 -67.65 45.76
CA TYR A 333 4.09 -68.77 44.94
C TYR A 333 5.21 -69.34 44.07
N ARG A 334 6.03 -68.49 43.43
CA ARG A 334 7.15 -68.92 42.57
C ARG A 334 8.30 -69.56 43.36
N LYS A 335 8.46 -69.23 44.65
CA LYS A 335 9.43 -69.89 45.54
C LYS A 335 9.01 -71.31 45.96
N GLN A 336 7.72 -71.66 45.87
CA GLN A 336 7.25 -73.01 46.14
C GLN A 336 7.60 -73.98 45.00
N GLY A 337 8.06 -75.18 45.35
CA GLY A 337 8.27 -76.27 44.41
C GLY A 337 6.97 -76.68 43.70
N ALA A 338 7.08 -77.30 42.52
CA ALA A 338 5.91 -77.66 41.69
C ALA A 338 4.86 -78.49 42.45
N ILE A 339 5.30 -79.42 43.30
CA ILE A 339 4.40 -80.26 44.12
C ILE A 339 3.68 -79.43 45.19
N ALA A 340 4.42 -78.60 45.93
CA ALA A 340 3.85 -77.74 46.99
C ALA A 340 2.86 -76.70 46.43
N ARG A 341 3.14 -76.13 45.25
CA ARG A 341 2.24 -75.20 44.56
C ARG A 341 0.86 -75.79 44.29
N ARG A 342 0.82 -77.06 43.88
CA ARG A 342 -0.41 -77.78 43.49
C ARG A 342 -1.16 -78.34 44.69
N LEU A 343 -0.43 -78.91 45.66
CA LEU A 343 -1.05 -79.53 46.84
C LEU A 343 -1.53 -78.50 47.87
N ASN A 344 -0.92 -77.31 47.97
CA ASN A 344 -1.37 -76.29 48.92
C ASN A 344 -2.66 -75.58 48.44
N MET A 345 -3.82 -76.04 48.94
CA MET A 345 -5.13 -75.52 48.52
C MET A 345 -5.35 -74.02 48.84
N SER A 346 -4.61 -73.46 49.80
CA SER A 346 -4.70 -72.02 50.12
C SER A 346 -4.22 -71.13 48.97
N ASN A 347 -3.32 -71.63 48.10
CA ASN A 347 -2.83 -70.89 46.93
C ASN A 347 -3.98 -70.44 46.03
N ASN A 348 -4.90 -71.34 45.71
CA ASN A 348 -6.02 -71.00 44.84
C ASN A 348 -6.91 -69.90 45.46
N GLN A 349 -7.18 -70.00 46.76
CA GLN A 349 -7.97 -69.00 47.48
C GLN A 349 -7.25 -67.64 47.53
N ASN A 350 -5.93 -67.63 47.68
CA ASN A 350 -5.10 -66.43 47.67
C ASN A 350 -5.11 -65.73 46.31
N PHE A 351 -5.01 -66.48 45.21
CA PHE A 351 -5.12 -65.90 43.86
C PHE A 351 -6.54 -65.39 43.56
N ILE A 352 -7.59 -66.08 44.00
CA ILE A 352 -8.98 -65.60 43.89
C ILE A 352 -9.17 -64.28 44.66
N SER A 353 -8.68 -64.23 45.90
CA SER A 353 -8.71 -63.03 46.74
C SER A 353 -7.96 -61.86 46.09
N MET A 354 -6.76 -62.12 45.55
CA MET A 354 -5.96 -61.10 44.88
C MET A 354 -6.60 -60.59 43.58
N ALA A 355 -7.17 -61.49 42.78
CA ALA A 355 -7.93 -61.12 41.59
C ALA A 355 -9.13 -60.20 41.94
N GLY A 356 -9.81 -60.48 43.06
CA GLY A 356 -10.87 -59.62 43.60
C GLY A 356 -10.36 -58.23 44.01
N LYS A 357 -9.21 -58.15 44.71
CA LYS A 357 -8.58 -56.88 45.10
C LYS A 357 -8.17 -56.04 43.90
N ILE A 358 -7.51 -56.63 42.91
CA ILE A 358 -7.11 -55.93 41.67
C ILE A 358 -8.34 -55.44 40.91
N THR A 359 -9.40 -56.25 40.84
CA THR A 359 -10.66 -55.88 40.18
C THR A 359 -11.31 -54.66 40.86
N SER A 360 -11.46 -54.70 42.19
CA SER A 360 -12.01 -53.56 42.95
C SER A 360 -11.15 -52.31 42.78
N CYS A 361 -9.82 -52.43 42.88
CA CYS A 361 -8.94 -51.28 42.71
C CYS A 361 -8.98 -50.69 41.29
N THR A 362 -9.08 -51.55 40.27
CA THR A 362 -9.18 -51.11 38.87
C THR A 362 -10.50 -50.39 38.60
N GLN A 363 -11.61 -50.88 39.17
CA GLN A 363 -12.91 -50.22 39.07
C GLN A 363 -12.91 -48.83 39.73
N ASP A 364 -12.33 -48.71 40.93
CA ASP A 364 -12.15 -47.42 41.61
C ASP A 364 -11.31 -46.44 40.77
N LEU A 365 -10.24 -46.94 40.13
CA LEU A 365 -9.37 -46.17 39.27
C LEU A 365 -10.09 -45.69 38.00
N MET A 366 -10.79 -46.59 37.29
CA MET A 366 -11.54 -46.24 36.08
C MET A 366 -12.64 -45.21 36.36
N LEU A 367 -13.35 -45.35 37.49
CA LEU A 367 -14.37 -44.40 37.92
C LEU A 367 -13.77 -43.03 38.25
N SER A 368 -12.63 -43.00 38.94
CA SER A 368 -11.93 -41.76 39.30
C SER A 368 -11.35 -41.03 38.09
N LEU A 369 -10.94 -41.76 37.05
CA LEU A 369 -10.40 -41.22 35.81
C LEU A 369 -11.47 -40.89 34.75
N GLN A 370 -12.75 -41.19 35.01
CA GLN A 370 -13.87 -41.04 34.07
C GLN A 370 -13.62 -41.73 32.71
N ILE A 371 -12.86 -42.85 32.70
CA ILE A 371 -12.50 -43.54 31.46
C ILE A 371 -13.75 -44.21 30.87
N GLN A 372 -14.14 -43.82 29.65
CA GLN A 372 -15.16 -44.55 28.89
C GLN A 372 -14.63 -45.93 28.51
N GLN A 373 -15.39 -46.99 28.83
CA GLN A 373 -14.99 -48.38 28.65
C GLN A 373 -14.70 -48.68 27.17
N THR A 374 -13.42 -48.79 26.80
CA THR A 374 -12.99 -49.10 25.42
C THR A 374 -12.21 -50.42 25.33
N GLY A 375 -11.86 -51.04 26.46
CA GLY A 375 -11.16 -52.33 26.53
C GLY A 375 -12.05 -53.49 26.99
N ASP A 376 -11.62 -54.73 26.72
CA ASP A 376 -12.33 -55.95 27.13
C ASP A 376 -12.27 -56.16 28.66
N ILE A 377 -13.36 -55.85 29.36
CA ILE A 377 -13.50 -55.98 30.82
C ILE A 377 -13.54 -57.47 31.24
N SER A 378 -13.64 -58.41 30.29
CA SER A 378 -13.67 -59.86 30.57
C SER A 378 -12.46 -60.32 31.40
N VAL A 379 -11.30 -59.67 31.27
CA VAL A 379 -10.09 -59.94 32.07
C VAL A 379 -10.33 -59.75 33.57
N LEU A 380 -11.16 -58.78 33.96
CA LEU A 380 -11.48 -58.52 35.37
C LEU A 380 -12.59 -59.44 35.90
N THR A 381 -13.51 -59.89 35.05
CA THR A 381 -14.70 -60.64 35.48
C THR A 381 -14.58 -62.16 35.35
N ARG A 382 -13.59 -62.68 34.62
CA ARG A 382 -13.36 -64.13 34.51
C ARG A 382 -12.89 -64.75 35.83
N SER A 383 -13.15 -66.04 36.03
CA SER A 383 -12.62 -66.81 37.17
C SER A 383 -11.12 -67.06 37.02
N VAL A 384 -10.38 -67.13 38.13
CA VAL A 384 -8.96 -67.55 38.14
C VAL A 384 -8.86 -68.96 37.50
N PRO A 385 -7.93 -69.17 36.55
CA PRO A 385 -7.81 -70.46 35.87
C PRO A 385 -7.37 -71.56 36.84
N LEU A 386 -7.93 -72.75 36.65
CA LEU A 386 -7.52 -73.99 37.31
C LEU A 386 -6.87 -74.89 36.28
N ASP A 387 -5.62 -75.29 36.51
CA ASP A 387 -4.97 -76.26 35.64
C ASP A 387 -5.54 -77.66 35.91
N THR A 388 -5.45 -78.55 34.93
CA THR A 388 -5.86 -79.97 35.09
C THR A 388 -5.19 -80.62 36.31
N GLN A 389 -3.93 -80.25 36.56
CA GLN A 389 -3.15 -80.69 37.73
C GLN A 389 -3.70 -80.16 39.07
N ASP A 390 -4.27 -78.96 39.11
CA ASP A 390 -4.88 -78.41 40.33
C ASP A 390 -6.19 -79.15 40.66
N VAL A 391 -6.96 -79.51 39.64
CA VAL A 391 -8.19 -80.30 39.81
C VAL A 391 -7.85 -81.70 40.30
N GLU A 392 -6.79 -82.31 39.76
CA GLU A 392 -6.30 -83.60 40.23
C GLU A 392 -5.75 -83.54 41.66
N ALA A 393 -5.03 -82.47 42.03
CA ALA A 393 -4.58 -82.21 43.40
C ALA A 393 -5.76 -82.06 44.35
N GLN A 394 -6.80 -81.29 43.98
CA GLN A 394 -8.02 -81.14 44.78
C GLN A 394 -8.73 -82.47 45.00
N ASN A 395 -8.85 -83.29 43.94
CA ASN A 395 -9.47 -84.61 44.04
C ASN A 395 -8.62 -85.58 44.88
N PHE A 396 -7.29 -85.50 44.77
CA PHE A 396 -6.35 -86.28 45.57
C PHE A 396 -6.46 -85.93 47.07
N VAL A 397 -6.43 -84.63 47.40
CA VAL A 397 -6.61 -84.14 48.77
C VAL A 397 -7.96 -84.53 49.36
N LYS A 398 -9.05 -84.43 48.58
CA LYS A 398 -10.40 -84.83 49.02
C LYS A 398 -10.54 -86.34 49.26
N SER A 399 -9.90 -87.17 48.43
CA SER A 399 -9.97 -88.63 48.55
C SER A 399 -9.13 -89.19 49.70
N HIS A 400 -8.14 -88.44 50.20
CA HIS A 400 -7.21 -88.88 51.25
C HIS A 400 -7.42 -88.16 52.61
N GLY A 401 -8.64 -87.69 52.90
CA GLY A 401 -8.99 -87.17 54.23
C GLY A 401 -8.71 -85.69 54.47
N GLY A 402 -8.38 -84.91 53.44
CA GLY A 402 -8.21 -83.45 53.50
C GLY A 402 -6.76 -82.98 53.57
N GLN A 403 -6.55 -81.66 53.50
CA GLN A 403 -5.23 -81.05 53.33
C GLN A 403 -4.25 -81.44 54.44
N SER A 404 -4.71 -81.45 55.69
CA SER A 404 -3.87 -81.75 56.84
C SER A 404 -3.35 -83.19 56.82
N ALA A 405 -4.12 -84.15 56.32
CA ALA A 405 -3.69 -85.54 56.19
C ALA A 405 -2.58 -85.70 55.15
N VAL A 406 -2.72 -85.04 53.99
CA VAL A 406 -1.72 -85.08 52.92
C VAL A 406 -0.43 -84.33 53.30
N ASN A 407 -0.53 -83.20 54.01
CA ASN A 407 0.64 -82.41 54.41
C ASN A 407 1.51 -83.09 55.50
N SER A 408 0.93 -84.00 56.28
CA SER A 408 1.61 -84.67 57.39
C SER A 408 2.15 -86.05 57.04
N ASP A 409 1.86 -86.58 55.85
CA ASP A 409 2.31 -87.91 55.39
C ASP A 409 3.19 -87.80 54.13
N PRO A 410 4.52 -87.96 54.24
CA PRO A 410 5.44 -87.94 53.10
C PRO A 410 5.12 -88.97 52.02
N ALA A 411 4.53 -90.12 52.38
CA ALA A 411 4.22 -91.19 51.42
C ALA A 411 3.10 -90.77 50.45
N LEU A 412 2.10 -90.03 50.95
CA LEU A 412 1.01 -89.51 50.12
C LEU A 412 1.49 -88.42 49.15
N VAL A 413 2.47 -87.60 49.57
CA VAL A 413 3.10 -86.59 48.71
C VAL A 413 3.94 -87.25 47.62
N GLU A 414 4.65 -88.35 47.92
CA GLU A 414 5.41 -89.13 46.93
C GLU A 414 4.48 -89.81 45.92
N GLU A 415 3.35 -90.34 46.38
CA GLU A 415 2.32 -90.94 45.52
C GLU A 415 1.75 -89.91 44.54
N PHE A 416 1.43 -88.70 45.02
CA PHE A 416 0.99 -87.60 44.17
C PHE A 416 2.07 -87.18 43.17
N ALA A 417 3.32 -87.03 43.62
CA ALA A 417 4.44 -86.66 42.76
C ALA A 417 4.66 -87.67 41.61
N LYS A 418 4.61 -88.97 41.91
CA LYS A 418 4.70 -90.05 40.90
C LYS A 418 3.53 -90.01 39.93
N LYS A 419 2.29 -89.82 40.43
CA LYS A 419 1.09 -89.73 39.59
C LYS A 419 1.18 -88.56 38.60
N MET A 420 1.70 -87.42 39.05
CA MET A 420 1.83 -86.20 38.25
C MET A 420 3.14 -86.12 37.45
N GLN A 421 4.01 -87.13 37.54
CA GLN A 421 5.34 -87.15 36.93
C GLN A 421 6.22 -85.96 37.34
N LEU A 422 6.09 -85.50 38.59
CA LEU A 422 6.87 -84.40 39.15
C LEU A 422 8.06 -84.94 39.94
N ALA A 423 9.22 -84.28 39.81
CA ALA A 423 10.40 -84.61 40.58
C ALA A 423 10.21 -84.21 42.05
N MET A 424 10.39 -85.16 42.97
CA MET A 424 10.38 -84.91 44.41
C MET A 424 11.73 -84.33 44.84
N SER A 425 11.74 -83.21 45.55
CA SER A 425 12.93 -82.68 46.21
C SER A 425 12.82 -82.83 47.73
N ASP A 426 13.97 -82.92 48.40
CA ASP A 426 14.04 -83.06 49.86
C ASP A 426 13.41 -81.87 50.62
N GLN A 427 13.19 -80.74 49.93
CA GLN A 427 12.61 -79.52 50.47
C GLN A 427 11.08 -79.42 50.32
N VAL A 428 10.43 -80.38 49.65
CA VAL A 428 8.97 -80.31 49.38
C VAL A 428 8.15 -80.35 50.67
N MET A 429 8.54 -81.16 51.65
CA MET A 429 7.81 -81.28 52.92
C MET A 429 7.94 -80.01 53.78
N ASP A 430 9.12 -79.40 53.81
CA ASP A 430 9.35 -78.13 54.51
C ASP A 430 8.52 -76.99 53.87
N GLN A 431 8.45 -76.95 52.54
CA GLN A 431 7.62 -76.00 51.81
C GLN A 431 6.11 -76.23 52.02
N MET A 432 5.68 -77.48 52.20
CA MET A 432 4.28 -77.83 52.48
C MET A 432 3.83 -77.44 53.89
N GLN A 433 4.77 -77.35 54.83
CA GLN A 433 4.54 -76.91 56.22
C GLN A 433 4.77 -75.41 56.42
N SER A 434 5.35 -74.71 55.44
CA SER A 434 5.52 -73.27 55.49
C SER A 434 4.18 -72.52 55.46
N ASN A 435 4.00 -71.59 56.40
CA ASN A 435 2.82 -70.71 56.41
C ASN A 435 2.99 -69.65 55.33
N MET A 436 2.08 -69.64 54.35
CA MET A 436 2.14 -68.69 53.24
C MET A 436 1.97 -67.25 53.74
N GLU A 437 1.20 -67.01 54.79
CA GLU A 437 0.96 -65.66 55.32
C GLU A 437 2.26 -65.00 55.83
N ASP A 438 3.10 -65.77 56.52
CA ASP A 438 4.38 -65.27 57.06
C ASP A 438 5.37 -64.92 55.92
N ILE A 439 5.41 -65.73 54.86
CA ILE A 439 6.25 -65.48 53.67
C ILE A 439 5.75 -64.24 52.91
N LEU A 440 4.43 -64.03 52.85
CA LEU A 440 3.84 -62.85 52.19
C LEU A 440 4.19 -61.56 52.94
N GLU A 441 4.15 -61.57 54.28
CA GLU A 441 4.48 -60.42 55.11
C GLU A 441 5.98 -60.06 55.03
N GLU A 442 6.86 -61.08 55.03
CA GLU A 442 8.30 -60.91 54.85
C GLU A 442 8.64 -60.31 53.46
N ASN A 443 8.09 -60.87 52.39
CA ASN A 443 8.30 -60.36 51.03
C ASN A 443 7.74 -58.94 50.88
N GLN A 444 6.58 -58.64 51.47
CA GLN A 444 5.99 -57.30 51.42
C GLN A 444 6.88 -56.27 52.15
N SER A 445 7.42 -56.62 53.31
CA SER A 445 8.35 -55.76 54.07
C SER A 445 9.63 -55.47 53.27
N ARG A 446 10.18 -56.50 52.60
CA ARG A 446 11.36 -56.36 51.71
C ARG A 446 11.09 -55.45 50.51
N ILE A 447 9.93 -55.59 49.87
CA ILE A 447 9.52 -54.70 48.76
C ILE A 447 9.34 -53.26 49.26
N GLU A 448 8.80 -53.06 50.46
CA GLU A 448 8.65 -51.74 51.05
C GLU A 448 10.00 -51.07 51.38
N GLU A 449 10.99 -51.84 51.82
CA GLU A 449 12.35 -51.34 52.03
C GLU A 449 12.99 -50.86 50.71
N LEU A 450 12.87 -51.66 49.64
CA LEU A 450 13.34 -51.28 48.29
C LEU A 450 12.65 -50.00 47.77
N LEU A 451 11.39 -49.77 48.12
CA LEU A 451 10.65 -48.55 47.77
C LEU A 451 11.15 -47.32 48.54
N LYS A 452 11.50 -47.47 49.82
CA LYS A 452 12.06 -46.37 50.64
C LYS A 452 13.46 -45.97 50.16
N GLU A 453 14.27 -46.93 49.74
CA GLU A 453 15.63 -46.68 49.22
C GLU A 453 15.61 -46.01 47.83
N SER A 454 14.69 -46.40 46.94
CA SER A 454 14.59 -45.86 45.58
C SER A 454 13.90 -44.50 45.47
N SER A 455 12.95 -44.17 46.36
CA SER A 455 12.19 -42.91 46.30
C SER A 455 12.93 -41.67 46.82
N SER A 456 13.93 -41.83 47.69
CA SER A 456 14.58 -40.71 48.38
C SER A 456 15.72 -40.04 47.60
N ASN A 457 16.49 -40.79 46.80
CA ASN A 457 17.66 -40.23 46.10
C ASN A 457 17.38 -39.77 44.66
N THR A 458 16.60 -40.51 43.89
CA THR A 458 16.44 -40.25 42.44
C THR A 458 15.47 -39.11 42.13
N ILE A 459 14.41 -38.94 42.94
CA ILE A 459 13.40 -37.88 42.73
C ILE A 459 13.96 -36.50 43.12
N ALA A 460 14.76 -36.43 44.19
CA ALA A 460 15.33 -35.17 44.68
C ALA A 460 16.36 -34.58 43.70
N GLU A 461 17.23 -35.39 43.11
CA GLU A 461 18.23 -34.91 42.15
C GLU A 461 17.61 -34.48 40.81
N THR A 462 16.61 -35.23 40.32
CA THR A 462 15.94 -34.93 39.05
C THR A 462 15.14 -33.62 39.11
N ILE A 463 14.45 -33.35 40.23
CA ILE A 463 13.72 -32.08 40.44
C ILE A 463 14.68 -30.91 40.57
N LYS A 464 15.85 -31.11 41.20
CA LYS A 464 16.84 -30.05 41.40
C LYS A 464 17.55 -29.66 40.10
N ALA A 465 17.84 -30.64 39.23
CA ALA A 465 18.39 -30.40 37.89
C ALA A 465 17.36 -29.71 36.98
N LEU A 466 16.10 -30.15 36.98
CA LEU A 466 15.03 -29.53 36.18
C LEU A 466 14.75 -28.09 36.62
N ALA A 467 14.75 -27.82 37.94
CA ALA A 467 14.56 -26.46 38.46
C ALA A 467 15.75 -25.52 38.22
N ALA A 468 16.94 -26.05 37.90
CA ALA A 468 18.09 -25.26 37.47
C ALA A 468 17.99 -24.91 35.98
N ASP A 469 17.69 -25.89 35.12
CA ASP A 469 17.50 -25.70 33.67
C ASP A 469 16.31 -24.75 33.37
N VAL A 470 15.19 -24.88 34.09
CA VAL A 470 14.05 -23.95 33.95
C VAL A 470 14.44 -22.52 34.36
N ARG A 471 15.22 -22.35 35.43
CA ARG A 471 15.69 -21.02 35.86
C ARG A 471 16.68 -20.40 34.88
N GLU A 472 17.57 -21.21 34.30
CA GLU A 472 18.53 -20.74 33.30
C GLU A 472 17.83 -20.32 32.01
N ARG A 473 16.87 -21.13 31.52
CA ARG A 473 16.02 -20.76 30.38
C ARG A 473 15.14 -19.55 30.67
N GLU A 474 14.61 -19.40 31.89
CA GLU A 474 13.82 -18.23 32.28
C GLU A 474 14.65 -16.95 32.40
N ALA A 475 15.92 -17.07 32.82
CA ALA A 475 16.85 -15.95 32.94
C ALA A 475 17.35 -15.40 31.59
N GLU A 476 17.19 -16.17 30.50
CA GLU A 476 17.60 -15.72 29.18
C GLU A 476 16.77 -14.52 28.68
N GLN A 477 17.47 -13.51 28.18
CA GLN A 477 16.88 -12.27 27.67
C GLN A 477 15.92 -12.58 26.52
N ARG A 478 14.70 -12.05 26.59
CA ARG A 478 13.76 -12.06 25.47
C ARG A 478 14.09 -10.92 24.53
N LEU A 479 14.32 -11.25 23.26
CA LEU A 479 14.59 -10.31 22.19
C LEU A 479 13.38 -10.25 21.25
N THR A 480 13.12 -9.12 20.61
CA THR A 480 12.08 -9.02 19.58
C THR A 480 12.72 -9.17 18.21
N CYS A 481 12.20 -10.10 17.40
CA CYS A 481 12.67 -10.30 16.05
C CYS A 481 12.16 -9.20 15.12
N LEU A 482 13.04 -8.46 14.47
CA LEU A 482 12.65 -7.37 13.55
C LEU A 482 12.07 -7.86 12.21
N GLN A 483 12.14 -9.16 11.92
CA GLN A 483 11.65 -9.75 10.67
C GLN A 483 10.19 -10.21 10.76
N CYS A 484 9.76 -10.68 11.93
CA CYS A 484 8.40 -11.21 12.16
C CYS A 484 7.71 -10.64 13.41
N ASP A 485 8.35 -9.71 14.12
CA ASP A 485 7.89 -9.05 15.36
C ASP A 485 7.56 -9.99 16.52
N LYS A 486 8.03 -11.24 16.47
CA LYS A 486 7.88 -12.21 17.56
C LYS A 486 9.01 -12.11 18.56
N GLU A 487 8.67 -12.26 19.84
CA GLU A 487 9.67 -12.45 20.89
C GLU A 487 10.34 -13.82 20.75
N TYR A 488 11.66 -13.85 20.93
CA TYR A 488 12.46 -15.07 20.88
C TYR A 488 13.58 -15.03 21.92
N ARG A 489 14.20 -16.19 22.12
CA ARG A 489 15.39 -16.41 22.93
C ARG A 489 16.48 -16.99 22.06
N ASP A 490 17.74 -16.65 22.30
CA ASP A 490 18.86 -17.10 21.47
C ASP A 490 19.02 -18.63 21.51
N SER A 491 18.77 -19.26 22.65
CA SER A 491 18.77 -20.72 22.83
C SER A 491 17.73 -21.44 21.96
N ALA A 492 16.63 -20.76 21.61
CA ALA A 492 15.56 -21.27 20.76
C ALA A 492 15.69 -20.78 19.30
N ASN A 493 16.74 -20.04 18.95
CA ASN A 493 16.88 -19.36 17.68
C ASN A 493 17.49 -20.25 16.57
N GLY A 494 16.75 -21.29 16.17
CA GLY A 494 17.15 -22.17 15.07
C GLY A 494 17.03 -21.52 13.68
N PRO A 495 17.62 -22.12 12.63
CA PRO A 495 17.62 -21.60 11.26
C PRO A 495 16.25 -21.52 10.58
N GLU A 496 15.18 -22.04 11.18
CA GLU A 496 13.79 -21.92 10.69
C GLU A 496 12.84 -21.34 11.75
N ALA A 497 13.37 -20.77 12.83
CA ALA A 497 12.55 -20.25 13.94
C ALA A 497 11.73 -19.02 13.54
N CYS A 498 12.31 -18.17 12.70
CA CYS A 498 11.63 -17.01 12.12
C CYS A 498 10.95 -17.39 10.81
N SER A 499 9.71 -16.92 10.64
CA SER A 499 8.92 -17.07 9.41
C SER A 499 8.40 -15.71 8.97
N PHE A 500 8.72 -15.26 7.76
CA PHE A 500 8.36 -13.93 7.28
C PHE A 500 8.14 -13.87 5.76
N HIS A 501 7.64 -12.74 5.29
CA HIS A 501 7.55 -12.39 3.88
C HIS A 501 8.65 -11.42 3.48
N LYS A 502 9.09 -11.52 2.22
CA LYS A 502 10.07 -10.57 1.68
C LYS A 502 9.50 -9.16 1.50
N THR A 503 8.17 -8.98 1.51
CA THR A 503 7.49 -7.74 1.10
C THR A 503 6.35 -7.39 2.03
N GLY A 504 5.86 -6.15 1.96
CA GLY A 504 4.56 -5.79 2.53
C GLY A 504 3.39 -6.46 1.80
N GLU A 505 2.23 -6.50 2.45
CA GLU A 505 0.98 -6.95 1.85
C GLU A 505 0.44 -5.89 0.88
N GLN A 506 0.05 -6.30 -0.32
CA GLN A 506 -0.57 -5.46 -1.33
C GLN A 506 -1.87 -6.12 -1.83
N GLY A 507 -3.00 -5.44 -1.63
CA GLY A 507 -4.31 -5.93 -2.10
C GLY A 507 -4.74 -7.27 -1.48
N GLY A 508 -4.30 -7.59 -0.26
CA GLY A 508 -4.65 -8.84 0.42
C GLY A 508 -3.72 -10.03 0.11
N SER A 509 -2.63 -9.80 -0.61
CA SER A 509 -1.63 -10.80 -0.99
C SER A 509 -0.21 -10.24 -0.87
N TYR A 510 0.79 -11.09 -0.77
CA TYR A 510 2.20 -10.67 -0.73
C TYR A 510 2.85 -10.83 -2.11
N PRO A 511 3.36 -9.76 -2.75
CA PRO A 511 4.00 -9.83 -4.06
C PRO A 511 5.07 -10.92 -4.19
N CYS A 512 5.80 -11.22 -3.13
CA CYS A 512 6.87 -12.22 -3.16
C CYS A 512 6.40 -13.67 -3.42
N CYS A 513 5.13 -14.01 -3.12
CA CYS A 513 4.65 -15.39 -3.29
C CYS A 513 3.15 -15.54 -3.60
N GLY A 514 2.38 -14.44 -3.61
CA GLY A 514 0.92 -14.42 -3.80
C GLY A 514 0.11 -15.00 -2.63
N ASN A 515 0.75 -15.55 -1.60
CA ASN A 515 0.10 -16.24 -0.48
C ASN A 515 0.13 -15.41 0.80
N LYS A 516 -0.82 -15.66 1.71
CA LYS A 516 -0.83 -15.06 3.05
C LYS A 516 0.17 -15.72 4.02
N ALA A 517 0.41 -17.03 3.87
CA ALA A 517 1.35 -17.75 4.71
C ALA A 517 2.80 -17.33 4.40
N PRO A 518 3.69 -17.20 5.41
CA PRO A 518 5.08 -16.81 5.21
C PRO A 518 5.80 -17.70 4.19
N CYS A 519 6.57 -17.10 3.29
CA CYS A 519 7.28 -17.84 2.24
C CYS A 519 8.79 -18.01 2.50
N LYS A 520 9.32 -17.44 3.58
CA LYS A 520 10.73 -17.53 3.96
C LYS A 520 10.89 -17.87 5.44
N PHE A 521 11.93 -18.64 5.73
CA PHE A 521 12.31 -19.08 7.06
C PHE A 521 13.79 -18.79 7.30
N SER A 522 14.13 -18.30 8.49
CA SER A 522 15.51 -18.05 8.93
C SER A 522 15.61 -18.09 10.45
N SER A 523 16.79 -17.86 11.01
CA SER A 523 16.93 -17.45 12.41
C SER A 523 16.34 -16.05 12.63
N HIS A 524 15.77 -15.82 13.81
CA HIS A 524 15.39 -14.51 14.31
C HIS A 524 16.60 -13.59 14.44
N ARG A 525 16.37 -12.29 14.25
CA ARG A 525 17.35 -11.23 14.44
C ARG A 525 16.76 -10.04 15.17
N SER A 526 17.50 -9.50 16.13
CA SER A 526 17.15 -8.33 16.93
C SER A 526 17.68 -7.00 16.37
N VAL A 527 18.46 -7.05 15.29
CA VAL A 527 19.06 -5.87 14.63
C VAL A 527 18.72 -5.87 13.13
N HIS A 528 18.40 -4.69 12.59
CA HIS A 528 18.12 -4.54 11.16
C HIS A 528 19.35 -4.90 10.32
N HIS A 529 19.13 -5.56 9.19
CA HIS A 529 20.21 -5.96 8.28
C HIS A 529 19.74 -5.85 6.82
N CYS A 530 20.68 -5.69 5.89
CA CYS A 530 20.40 -5.63 4.46
C CYS A 530 20.80 -6.92 3.71
N GLU A 531 21.24 -7.97 4.40
CA GLU A 531 21.69 -9.25 3.77
C GLU A 531 20.62 -9.94 2.91
N TYR A 532 19.34 -9.76 3.25
CA TYR A 532 18.20 -10.29 2.50
C TYR A 532 16.94 -9.48 2.82
N PRO A 533 15.97 -9.40 1.89
CA PRO A 533 14.79 -8.56 2.05
C PRO A 533 13.75 -9.16 3.01
N TYR A 534 13.13 -8.30 3.82
CA TYR A 534 11.99 -8.60 4.69
C TYR A 534 11.12 -7.36 4.90
N THR A 535 9.81 -7.55 5.11
CA THR A 535 8.82 -6.47 5.14
C THR A 535 9.21 -5.26 5.99
N ASN A 536 9.49 -5.48 7.27
CA ASN A 536 9.75 -4.42 8.24
C ASN A 536 11.05 -3.64 7.94
N PHE A 537 11.95 -4.20 7.14
CA PHE A 537 13.14 -3.49 6.68
C PHE A 537 12.79 -2.29 5.80
N PHE A 538 11.82 -2.45 4.90
CA PHE A 538 11.45 -1.40 3.96
C PHE A 538 10.84 -0.20 4.67
N ASP A 539 9.99 -0.45 5.67
CA ASP A 539 9.40 0.60 6.51
C ASP A 539 10.47 1.32 7.34
N TYR A 540 11.44 0.58 7.86
CA TYR A 540 12.60 1.12 8.57
C TYR A 540 13.46 2.00 7.66
N ALA A 541 13.87 1.49 6.50
CA ALA A 541 14.70 2.21 5.55
C ALA A 541 13.98 3.46 5.01
N TYR A 542 12.69 3.33 4.65
CA TYR A 542 11.87 4.45 4.20
C TYR A 542 11.66 5.51 5.29
N SER A 543 11.54 5.10 6.57
CA SER A 543 11.48 6.04 7.70
C SER A 543 12.73 6.92 7.81
N ILE A 544 13.87 6.47 7.26
CA ILE A 544 15.14 7.19 7.24
C ILE A 544 15.33 7.97 5.92
N THR A 545 15.10 7.35 4.76
CA THR A 545 15.42 7.96 3.46
C THR A 545 14.28 8.76 2.83
N GLY A 546 13.04 8.56 3.29
CA GLY A 546 11.84 9.15 2.70
C GLY A 546 11.52 10.57 3.13
N TYR A 547 12.34 11.19 4.00
CA TYR A 547 12.07 12.49 4.60
C TYR A 547 13.32 13.39 4.59
N CYS A 548 13.12 14.71 4.56
CA CYS A 548 14.22 15.68 4.55
C CYS A 548 14.78 16.02 5.94
N ASP A 549 14.08 15.64 7.03
CA ASP A 549 14.48 15.95 8.41
C ASP A 549 15.18 14.79 9.14
N THR A 550 15.33 13.65 8.48
CA THR A 550 15.87 12.39 9.03
C THR A 550 17.34 12.19 8.68
N VAL A 551 17.79 12.69 7.53
CA VAL A 551 19.17 12.61 7.07
C VAL A 551 19.66 13.98 6.60
N ASP A 552 20.94 14.26 6.85
CA ASP A 552 21.65 15.42 6.33
C ASP A 552 22.67 14.91 5.30
N GLN A 553 22.42 15.18 4.03
CA GLN A 553 23.07 14.49 2.92
C GLN A 553 24.43 15.09 2.59
N TRP A 554 25.49 14.28 2.64
CA TRP A 554 26.84 14.71 2.31
C TRP A 554 27.10 14.61 0.81
N ALA A 555 26.73 13.49 0.20
CA ALA A 555 26.83 13.30 -1.24
C ALA A 555 25.74 12.35 -1.75
N GLU A 556 25.17 12.70 -2.90
CA GLU A 556 24.31 11.82 -3.70
C GLU A 556 24.79 11.79 -5.15
N ILE A 557 24.70 10.61 -5.74
CA ILE A 557 24.75 10.37 -7.17
C ILE A 557 23.49 9.60 -7.54
N SER A 558 22.73 10.14 -8.49
CA SER A 558 21.55 9.50 -9.05
C SER A 558 21.60 9.69 -10.56
N GLU A 559 21.63 8.59 -11.30
CA GLU A 559 21.56 8.59 -12.76
C GLU A 559 20.34 7.81 -13.21
N LYS A 560 19.63 8.35 -14.20
CA LYS A 560 18.45 7.75 -14.80
C LYS A 560 18.78 7.25 -16.19
N ASP A 561 18.47 6.00 -16.47
CA ASP A 561 18.63 5.41 -17.79
C ASP A 561 17.58 5.99 -18.75
N MET A 562 18.05 6.58 -19.85
CA MET A 562 17.16 7.26 -20.81
C MET A 562 16.30 6.27 -21.63
N VAL A 563 16.64 4.99 -21.65
CA VAL A 563 15.86 3.94 -22.33
C VAL A 563 14.87 3.29 -21.35
N THR A 564 15.36 2.69 -20.26
CA THR A 564 14.55 1.90 -19.32
C THR A 564 13.80 2.74 -18.28
N ASN A 565 14.19 3.99 -18.06
CA ASN A 565 13.78 4.85 -16.93
C ASN A 565 14.19 4.33 -15.54
N GLU A 566 15.03 3.31 -15.47
CA GLU A 566 15.58 2.82 -14.20
C GLU A 566 16.57 3.84 -13.63
N ILE A 567 16.64 3.92 -12.30
CA ILE A 567 17.47 4.89 -11.60
C ILE A 567 18.52 4.15 -10.78
N GLN A 568 19.79 4.40 -11.10
CA GLN A 568 20.92 3.95 -10.30
C GLN A 568 21.29 5.05 -9.32
N LYS A 569 21.18 4.75 -8.02
CA LYS A 569 21.37 5.72 -6.95
C LYS A 569 22.38 5.22 -5.92
N ALA A 570 23.26 6.11 -5.49
CA ALA A 570 24.16 5.89 -4.36
C ALA A 570 24.30 7.19 -3.55
N SER A 571 24.25 7.11 -2.23
CA SER A 571 24.31 8.27 -1.36
C SER A 571 24.96 7.97 -0.01
N ILE A 572 25.61 8.99 0.55
CA ILE A 572 26.13 9.00 1.92
C ILE A 572 25.55 10.20 2.63
N SER A 573 25.03 9.97 3.83
CA SER A 573 24.39 11.00 4.63
C SER A 573 24.73 10.83 6.11
N LYS A 574 24.65 11.91 6.88
CA LYS A 574 24.55 11.83 8.34
C LYS A 574 23.14 11.44 8.73
N LEU A 575 22.99 10.46 9.61
CA LEU A 575 21.69 10.20 10.23
C LEU A 575 21.41 11.27 11.28
N VAL A 576 20.24 11.90 11.19
CA VAL A 576 19.77 12.92 12.15
C VAL A 576 18.68 12.34 13.03
N ARG A 577 17.78 11.52 12.47
CA ARG A 577 16.66 10.86 13.17
C ARG A 577 16.38 9.50 12.54
N TRP A 578 15.92 8.54 13.33
CA TRP A 578 15.44 7.24 12.83
C TRP A 578 14.11 7.32 12.07
N ARG A 579 13.29 8.32 12.39
CA ARG A 579 12.00 8.59 11.77
C ARG A 579 11.70 10.09 11.81
N SER A 580 10.98 10.59 10.81
CA SER A 580 10.58 12.00 10.73
C SER A 580 9.87 12.45 12.00
N ARG A 581 10.18 13.67 12.46
CA ARG A 581 9.60 14.31 13.66
C ARG A 581 9.86 13.61 15.01
N GLN A 582 10.66 12.54 15.07
CA GLN A 582 11.09 11.94 16.35
C GLN A 582 12.29 12.68 16.96
N GLU A 583 12.86 12.25 18.08
CA GLU A 583 14.04 12.88 18.68
C GLU A 583 15.29 12.77 17.77
N ARG A 584 16.22 13.72 17.90
CA ARG A 584 17.50 13.64 17.18
C ARG A 584 18.36 12.55 17.80
N ILE A 585 19.10 11.82 16.98
CA ILE A 585 20.08 10.87 17.50
C ILE A 585 21.22 11.63 18.20
N SER A 586 21.66 11.10 19.34
CA SER A 586 22.77 11.68 20.11
C SER A 586 24.13 11.16 19.65
N LYS A 587 24.21 9.89 19.26
CA LYS A 587 25.41 9.25 18.71
C LYS A 587 25.57 9.65 17.23
N PRO A 588 26.73 10.16 16.78
CA PRO A 588 27.00 10.40 15.36
C PRO A 588 26.92 9.09 14.58
N MET A 589 26.13 9.07 13.51
CA MET A 589 25.99 7.93 12.62
C MET A 589 25.96 8.39 11.16
N MET A 590 26.58 7.60 10.29
CA MET A 590 26.57 7.77 8.84
C MET A 590 25.69 6.69 8.22
N VAL A 591 24.93 7.02 7.18
CA VAL A 591 24.15 6.07 6.38
C VAL A 591 24.75 5.99 5.00
N ILE A 592 25.00 4.76 4.55
CA ILE A 592 25.35 4.47 3.16
C ILE A 592 24.16 3.75 2.53
N HIS A 593 23.73 4.25 1.39
CA HIS A 593 22.61 3.73 0.61
C HIS A 593 23.05 3.57 -0.84
N VAL A 594 22.91 2.36 -1.39
CA VAL A 594 23.26 2.02 -2.77
C VAL A 594 22.15 1.16 -3.38
N GLY A 595 21.76 1.47 -4.61
CA GLY A 595 20.69 0.80 -5.32
C GLY A 595 19.29 1.29 -4.93
N ARG A 596 18.26 0.58 -5.40
CA ARG A 596 16.87 0.85 -5.06
C ARG A 596 16.43 -0.09 -3.95
N ILE A 597 15.97 0.45 -2.82
CA ILE A 597 15.54 -0.36 -1.67
C ILE A 597 14.17 -0.99 -1.99
N TYR A 598 14.20 -2.14 -2.65
CA TYR A 598 13.04 -2.92 -3.02
C TYR A 598 13.37 -4.41 -2.99
N PHE A 599 12.38 -5.29 -2.82
CA PHE A 599 12.64 -6.72 -2.56
C PHE A 599 13.20 -7.49 -3.76
N ASP A 600 12.99 -6.97 -4.96
CA ASP A 600 13.45 -7.54 -6.23
C ASP A 600 14.78 -6.95 -6.69
N ASP A 601 15.17 -5.81 -6.12
CA ASP A 601 16.33 -5.04 -6.54
C ASP A 601 17.51 -5.33 -5.61
N PRO A 602 18.74 -5.53 -6.11
CA PRO A 602 19.92 -5.56 -5.26
C PRO A 602 20.19 -4.18 -4.66
N TYR A 603 20.27 -4.10 -3.33
CA TYR A 603 20.57 -2.86 -2.62
C TYR A 603 21.49 -3.08 -1.42
N TYR A 604 22.09 -1.99 -0.97
CA TYR A 604 22.79 -1.89 0.30
C TYR A 604 22.28 -0.69 1.08
N PHE A 605 21.95 -0.92 2.34
CA PHE A 605 21.50 0.13 3.24
C PHE A 605 21.94 -0.20 4.67
N GLN A 606 22.87 0.60 5.20
CA GLN A 606 23.48 0.39 6.50
C GLN A 606 23.76 1.74 7.17
N ALA A 607 23.44 1.83 8.46
CA ALA A 607 23.92 2.89 9.33
C ALA A 607 25.19 2.43 10.05
N PHE A 608 26.19 3.29 10.12
CA PHE A 608 27.48 3.06 10.75
C PHE A 608 27.71 4.08 11.85
N ASP A 609 28.07 3.60 13.03
CA ASP A 609 28.68 4.43 14.06
C ASP A 609 30.22 4.32 14.07
N ALA A 610 30.87 4.98 15.02
CA ALA A 610 32.33 5.00 15.13
C ALA A 610 32.96 3.64 15.43
N GLU A 611 32.24 2.73 16.09
CA GLU A 611 32.72 1.37 16.40
C GLU A 611 32.56 0.48 15.16
N ASP A 612 31.44 0.60 14.45
CA ASP A 612 31.21 -0.08 13.18
C ASP A 612 32.28 0.29 12.15
N LEU A 613 32.62 1.58 12.02
CA LEU A 613 33.66 2.04 11.11
C LEU A 613 35.05 1.55 11.49
N LYS A 614 35.37 1.44 12.78
CA LYS A 614 36.64 0.83 13.23
C LYS A 614 36.71 -0.65 12.87
N ALA A 615 35.63 -1.39 13.06
CA ALA A 615 35.55 -2.79 12.68
C ALA A 615 35.66 -2.97 11.15
N ALA A 616 34.99 -2.11 10.38
CA ALA A 616 35.13 -2.06 8.92
C ALA A 616 36.58 -1.76 8.51
N ASN A 617 37.23 -0.79 9.17
CA ASN A 617 38.63 -0.44 8.92
C ASN A 617 39.58 -1.62 9.14
N THR A 618 39.44 -2.35 10.24
CA THR A 618 40.22 -3.57 10.50
C THR A 618 40.00 -4.61 9.40
N LYS A 619 38.74 -4.86 9.00
CA LYS A 619 38.43 -5.81 7.95
C LYS A 619 39.02 -5.41 6.59
N VAL A 620 38.94 -4.12 6.22
CA VAL A 620 39.52 -3.60 4.98
C VAL A 620 41.05 -3.76 5.01
N ARG A 621 41.70 -3.45 6.13
CA ARG A 621 43.15 -3.65 6.30
C ARG A 621 43.57 -5.11 6.18
N ASP A 622 42.81 -6.02 6.78
CA ASP A 622 43.14 -7.45 6.80
C ASP A 622 42.90 -8.11 5.43
N THR A 623 41.85 -7.69 4.71
CA THR A 623 41.44 -8.35 3.46
C THR A 623 41.87 -7.62 2.18
N GLY A 624 42.19 -6.33 2.28
CA GLY A 624 42.39 -5.45 1.13
C GLY A 624 41.12 -5.16 0.32
N ASN A 625 39.95 -5.68 0.71
CA ASN A 625 38.71 -5.49 -0.03
C ASN A 625 38.02 -4.19 0.37
N THR A 626 37.97 -3.24 -0.54
CA THR A 626 37.35 -1.92 -0.34
C THR A 626 35.91 -1.83 -0.82
N LEU A 627 35.42 -2.79 -1.59
CA LEU A 627 34.06 -2.75 -2.14
C LEU A 627 33.03 -2.91 -1.01
N ILE A 628 32.14 -1.93 -0.86
CA ILE A 628 31.00 -2.00 0.07
C ILE A 628 29.88 -2.78 -0.61
N PHE A 629 29.46 -2.30 -1.78
CA PHE A 629 28.40 -2.89 -2.57
C PHE A 629 28.41 -2.39 -4.01
N LYS A 630 28.00 -3.25 -4.96
CA LYS A 630 27.71 -2.92 -6.36
C LYS A 630 26.34 -3.52 -6.71
N SER A 631 25.41 -2.71 -7.21
CA SER A 631 24.02 -3.14 -7.47
C SER A 631 23.91 -4.22 -8.55
N THR A 632 24.80 -4.22 -9.54
CA THR A 632 24.87 -5.28 -10.54
C THR A 632 26.32 -5.62 -10.84
N GLU A 633 26.59 -6.84 -11.33
CA GLU A 633 27.94 -7.20 -11.77
C GLU A 633 28.34 -6.47 -13.07
N SER A 634 27.38 -5.98 -13.85
CA SER A 634 27.62 -5.34 -15.13
C SER A 634 28.37 -4.02 -14.99
N ASP A 635 29.34 -3.78 -15.87
CA ASP A 635 30.04 -2.49 -15.99
C ASP A 635 29.33 -1.50 -16.91
N SER A 636 28.22 -1.92 -17.54
CA SER A 636 27.36 -1.04 -18.33
C SER A 636 26.37 -0.26 -17.46
N GLU A 637 25.96 -0.81 -16.32
CA GLU A 637 24.95 -0.23 -15.46
C GLU A 637 25.14 -0.70 -14.01
N TYR A 638 25.40 0.23 -13.10
CA TYR A 638 25.55 -0.07 -11.68
C TYR A 638 25.45 1.20 -10.82
N ALA A 639 25.09 1.01 -9.55
CA ALA A 639 25.36 1.91 -8.46
C ALA A 639 26.34 1.21 -7.51
N MET A 640 27.36 1.92 -7.05
CA MET A 640 28.45 1.34 -6.28
C MET A 640 28.95 2.29 -5.19
N ALA A 641 29.33 1.72 -4.05
CA ALA A 641 30.09 2.39 -3.02
C ALA A 641 31.34 1.57 -2.67
N GLU A 642 32.47 2.26 -2.50
CA GLU A 642 33.76 1.68 -2.15
C GLU A 642 34.40 2.52 -1.04
N TRP A 643 35.08 1.89 -0.09
CA TRP A 643 35.95 2.59 0.85
C TRP A 643 37.15 3.16 0.11
N THR A 644 37.56 4.39 0.47
CA THR A 644 38.89 4.89 0.09
C THR A 644 39.83 4.74 1.28
N THR A 645 41.07 4.35 1.01
CA THR A 645 42.10 4.15 2.03
C THR A 645 43.24 5.15 1.84
N ASP A 646 43.90 5.51 2.93
CA ASP A 646 45.17 6.24 2.89
C ASP A 646 46.37 5.31 2.61
N ASP A 647 47.57 5.89 2.55
CA ASP A 647 48.83 5.15 2.34
C ASP A 647 49.11 4.10 3.45
N GLY A 648 48.49 4.25 4.62
CA GLY A 648 48.55 3.31 5.73
C GLY A 648 47.55 2.17 5.64
N GLY A 649 46.66 2.19 4.64
CA GLY A 649 45.56 1.24 4.47
C GLY A 649 44.37 1.52 5.39
N ASP A 650 44.36 2.64 6.12
CA ASP A 650 43.23 3.03 6.95
C ASP A 650 42.16 3.75 6.09
N ILE A 651 40.88 3.48 6.34
CA ILE A 651 39.76 4.11 5.67
C ILE A 651 39.79 5.62 5.93
N ASN A 652 39.83 6.40 4.85
CA ASN A 652 39.85 7.87 4.88
C ASN A 652 38.68 8.52 4.13
N GLY A 653 37.74 7.71 3.61
CA GLY A 653 36.62 8.20 2.83
C GLY A 653 35.78 7.11 2.20
N VAL A 654 34.80 7.55 1.40
CA VAL A 654 33.93 6.67 0.59
C VAL A 654 33.81 7.24 -0.81
N LYS A 655 34.03 6.39 -1.80
CA LYS A 655 33.83 6.68 -3.22
C LYS A 655 32.47 6.13 -3.65
N LEU A 656 31.62 7.02 -4.14
CA LEU A 656 30.35 6.70 -4.79
C LEU A 656 30.54 6.68 -6.30
N SER A 657 29.95 5.72 -7.00
CA SER A 657 29.98 5.64 -8.44
C SER A 657 28.63 5.15 -8.97
N CYS A 658 28.04 5.85 -9.93
CA CYS A 658 26.86 5.38 -10.65
C CYS A 658 27.11 5.44 -12.15
N LYS A 659 26.56 4.46 -12.87
CA LYS A 659 26.55 4.38 -14.32
C LYS A 659 25.24 3.74 -14.76
N VAL A 660 24.66 4.23 -15.84
CA VAL A 660 23.49 3.64 -16.51
C VAL A 660 23.88 3.25 -17.93
N SER A 661 23.08 2.41 -18.59
CA SER A 661 23.43 1.92 -19.93
C SER A 661 23.53 3.04 -20.97
N THR A 662 22.86 4.16 -20.71
CA THR A 662 22.85 5.36 -21.55
C THR A 662 23.96 6.36 -21.23
N SER A 663 24.76 6.17 -20.16
CA SER A 663 25.90 7.02 -19.86
C SER A 663 27.21 6.47 -20.44
N GLU A 664 28.02 7.36 -21.03
CA GLU A 664 29.34 7.00 -21.59
C GLU A 664 30.37 6.70 -20.49
N ILE A 665 30.35 7.47 -19.41
CA ILE A 665 31.25 7.35 -18.26
C ILE A 665 30.43 7.15 -16.97
N ALA A 666 31.06 6.79 -15.86
CA ALA A 666 30.36 6.81 -14.57
C ALA A 666 30.43 8.22 -13.97
N THR A 667 29.39 8.66 -13.24
CA THR A 667 29.55 9.76 -12.30
C THR A 667 30.20 9.24 -11.03
N VAL A 668 31.28 9.90 -10.59
CA VAL A 668 32.06 9.49 -9.42
C VAL A 668 32.25 10.67 -8.48
N LYS A 669 31.91 10.47 -7.20
CA LYS A 669 32.17 11.41 -6.10
C LYS A 669 32.93 10.70 -4.99
N VAL A 670 33.84 11.41 -4.35
CA VAL A 670 34.60 10.93 -3.19
C VAL A 670 34.29 11.84 -2.01
N VAL A 671 33.87 11.24 -0.90
CA VAL A 671 33.59 11.91 0.36
C VAL A 671 34.71 11.57 1.34
N PRO A 672 35.63 12.50 1.63
CA PRO A 672 36.62 12.32 2.69
C PRO A 672 35.92 12.14 4.05
N LEU A 673 36.34 11.18 4.85
CA LEU A 673 35.69 10.77 6.10
C LEU A 673 36.70 10.70 7.24
N ASP A 674 36.33 11.24 8.42
CA ASP A 674 36.99 10.92 9.68
C ASP A 674 36.20 9.81 10.42
N ILE A 675 36.79 8.60 10.46
CA ILE A 675 36.17 7.43 11.08
C ILE A 675 35.96 7.57 12.60
N LYS A 676 36.70 8.46 13.29
CA LYS A 676 36.56 8.64 14.74
C LYS A 676 35.35 9.49 15.09
N THR A 677 35.06 10.49 14.27
CA THR A 677 33.96 11.44 14.48
C THR A 677 32.73 11.10 13.66
N VAL A 678 32.84 10.18 12.69
CA VAL A 678 31.77 9.81 11.74
C VAL A 678 31.26 11.05 11.02
N SER A 679 32.19 11.84 10.47
CA SER A 679 31.89 13.11 9.82
C SER A 679 32.83 13.37 8.63
N PRO A 680 32.43 14.21 7.66
CA PRO A 680 33.28 14.55 6.54
C PRO A 680 34.57 15.23 7.01
N SER A 681 35.73 14.75 6.54
CA SER A 681 37.03 15.32 6.90
C SER A 681 37.49 16.44 5.96
N GLY A 682 36.76 16.67 4.86
CA GLY A 682 37.04 17.69 3.86
C GLY A 682 35.88 17.88 2.88
N GLU A 683 36.10 18.69 1.83
CA GLU A 683 35.11 18.92 0.78
C GLU A 683 34.91 17.67 -0.10
N VAL A 684 33.66 17.47 -0.54
CA VAL A 684 33.31 16.38 -1.44
C VAL A 684 33.92 16.63 -2.82
N GLN A 685 34.70 15.68 -3.32
CA GLN A 685 35.36 15.79 -4.61
C GLN A 685 34.53 15.09 -5.68
N THR A 686 34.23 15.78 -6.78
CA THR A 686 33.60 15.15 -7.96
C THR A 686 34.69 14.83 -8.98
N LEU A 687 34.99 13.54 -9.16
CA LEU A 687 36.05 13.08 -10.06
C LEU A 687 35.59 12.98 -11.52
N SER A 688 34.31 12.65 -11.72
CA SER A 688 33.70 12.57 -13.05
C SER A 688 32.18 12.76 -12.94
N LYS A 689 31.57 13.26 -14.02
CA LYS A 689 30.14 13.58 -14.11
C LYS A 689 29.67 13.11 -15.49
N SER A 690 28.83 12.07 -15.52
CA SER A 690 28.28 11.52 -16.76
C SER A 690 26.96 12.14 -17.19
N LYS A 691 26.54 13.25 -16.56
CA LYS A 691 25.29 13.90 -16.90
C LYS A 691 25.18 14.11 -18.41
N PHE A 692 23.97 13.93 -18.93
CA PHE A 692 23.65 14.19 -20.31
C PHE A 692 24.11 15.61 -20.65
N LYS A 693 25.06 15.73 -21.60
CA LYS A 693 25.71 17.00 -21.90
C LYS A 693 24.77 17.87 -22.71
N LEU A 694 24.41 19.03 -22.17
CA LEU A 694 23.63 20.03 -22.87
C LEU A 694 24.57 21.16 -23.29
N TYR A 695 24.37 21.68 -24.50
CA TYR A 695 25.15 22.79 -25.04
C TYR A 695 24.24 23.97 -25.27
N LYS A 696 24.74 25.18 -25.06
CA LYS A 696 23.97 26.40 -25.30
C LYS A 696 24.01 26.75 -26.80
N PRO A 697 22.91 27.21 -27.41
CA PRO A 697 22.97 27.65 -28.80
C PRO A 697 23.75 28.98 -28.89
N ALA A 698 24.60 29.11 -29.91
CA ALA A 698 25.39 30.33 -30.16
C ALA A 698 24.53 31.57 -30.48
N GLU A 699 23.29 31.35 -30.93
CA GLU A 699 22.29 32.40 -31.20
C GLU A 699 20.92 31.94 -30.69
N SER A 700 19.95 32.85 -30.60
CA SER A 700 18.56 32.47 -30.26
C SER A 700 17.87 31.73 -31.41
N TYR A 701 17.14 30.67 -31.09
CA TYR A 701 16.33 29.93 -32.07
C TYR A 701 15.27 30.83 -32.72
N LYS A 702 15.12 30.73 -34.04
CA LYS A 702 14.07 31.40 -34.81
C LYS A 702 13.03 30.36 -35.21
N LEU A 703 11.80 30.53 -34.73
CA LEU A 703 10.69 29.63 -35.03
C LEU A 703 9.83 30.19 -36.18
N PRO A 704 9.20 29.32 -37.01
CA PRO A 704 8.25 29.75 -38.02
C PRO A 704 7.03 30.47 -37.42
N GLU A 705 6.38 31.31 -38.23
CA GLU A 705 5.13 31.96 -37.85
C GLU A 705 3.98 30.94 -37.78
N ASN A 706 3.00 31.21 -36.89
CA ASN A 706 1.82 30.38 -36.76
C ASN A 706 0.96 30.50 -38.02
N HIS A 707 0.59 29.36 -38.60
CA HIS A 707 -0.28 29.27 -39.76
C HIS A 707 -1.68 28.84 -39.32
N HIS A 708 -2.68 29.69 -39.56
CA HIS A 708 -4.07 29.42 -39.22
C HIS A 708 -4.94 29.57 -40.46
N VAL A 709 -5.71 28.52 -40.77
CA VAL A 709 -6.70 28.51 -41.85
C VAL A 709 -8.03 28.05 -41.27
N GLY A 710 -9.11 28.76 -41.58
CA GLY A 710 -10.45 28.48 -41.08
C GLY A 710 -11.19 29.72 -40.61
N HIS A 711 -12.46 29.57 -40.28
CA HIS A 711 -13.26 30.65 -39.71
C HIS A 711 -12.71 31.08 -38.34
N VAL A 712 -12.84 32.37 -38.00
CA VAL A 712 -12.46 32.91 -36.69
C VAL A 712 -13.70 33.45 -36.00
N LEU A 713 -14.09 32.83 -34.90
CA LEU A 713 -15.16 33.31 -34.03
C LEU A 713 -14.69 34.57 -33.29
N ARG A 714 -15.63 35.50 -33.13
CA ARG A 714 -15.35 36.77 -32.46
C ARG A 714 -15.16 36.52 -30.96
N SER A 715 -14.16 37.17 -30.38
CA SER A 715 -13.95 37.19 -28.93
C SER A 715 -14.77 38.27 -28.22
N THR A 716 -15.39 39.18 -28.98
CA THR A 716 -16.22 40.28 -28.51
C THR A 716 -17.56 40.32 -29.23
N ALA A 717 -18.56 40.97 -28.62
CA ALA A 717 -19.85 41.18 -29.27
C ALA A 717 -19.70 42.03 -30.55
N LEU A 718 -20.54 41.76 -31.55
CA LEU A 718 -20.54 42.44 -32.85
C LEU A 718 -20.64 43.97 -32.72
N ARG A 719 -21.53 44.45 -31.84
CA ARG A 719 -21.71 45.84 -31.43
C ARG A 719 -22.56 45.89 -30.16
N GLU A 720 -22.88 47.08 -29.67
CA GLU A 720 -23.90 47.26 -28.62
C GLU A 720 -25.32 47.11 -29.18
N ALA A 721 -26.23 46.58 -28.36
CA ALA A 721 -27.63 46.41 -28.72
C ALA A 721 -28.31 47.77 -28.84
N ARG A 722 -29.05 47.97 -29.93
CA ARG A 722 -29.75 49.22 -30.20
C ARG A 722 -31.02 49.33 -29.35
N GLU A 723 -31.34 50.56 -28.96
CA GLU A 723 -32.58 50.89 -28.28
C GLU A 723 -33.59 51.45 -29.29
N PHE A 724 -34.74 50.79 -29.43
CA PHE A 724 -35.82 51.22 -30.31
C PHE A 724 -36.90 51.94 -29.51
N LYS A 725 -37.45 53.02 -30.08
CA LYS A 725 -38.58 53.73 -29.49
C LYS A 725 -39.87 52.98 -29.79
N ALA A 726 -40.77 52.90 -28.81
CA ALA A 726 -42.08 52.32 -29.02
C ALA A 726 -42.91 53.14 -30.01
N LYS A 727 -43.54 52.47 -30.98
CA LYS A 727 -44.46 53.06 -31.96
C LYS A 727 -45.89 52.85 -31.46
N THR A 728 -46.58 53.91 -31.06
CA THR A 728 -47.98 53.81 -30.61
C THR A 728 -48.73 55.14 -30.74
N LYS A 729 -50.04 55.07 -30.95
CA LYS A 729 -50.98 56.21 -30.86
C LYS A 729 -51.58 56.35 -29.45
N LEU A 730 -51.47 55.30 -28.63
CA LEU A 730 -51.98 55.26 -27.27
C LEU A 730 -51.18 56.18 -26.34
N PRO A 731 -51.76 56.64 -25.21
CA PRO A 731 -51.03 57.38 -24.18
C PRO A 731 -50.14 56.44 -23.34
N LEU A 732 -49.35 55.59 -24.00
CA LEU A 732 -48.41 54.66 -23.38
C LEU A 732 -46.96 55.08 -23.63
N VAL A 733 -46.12 54.84 -22.64
CA VAL A 733 -44.66 54.87 -22.75
C VAL A 733 -44.18 53.46 -22.44
N VAL A 734 -43.54 52.81 -23.40
CA VAL A 734 -42.97 51.47 -23.21
C VAL A 734 -41.46 51.58 -23.21
N ALA A 735 -40.84 51.08 -22.14
CA ALA A 735 -39.39 51.04 -21.99
C ALA A 735 -38.94 49.64 -21.55
N PRO A 736 -37.90 49.06 -22.17
CA PRO A 736 -37.32 47.80 -21.70
C PRO A 736 -36.62 47.98 -20.35
N GLN A 737 -36.81 47.04 -19.44
CA GLN A 737 -36.08 46.95 -18.18
C GLN A 737 -34.82 46.09 -18.37
N GLY A 738 -33.79 46.72 -18.91
CA GLY A 738 -32.50 46.08 -19.18
C GLY A 738 -32.43 45.37 -20.53
N LYS A 739 -31.31 44.67 -20.77
CA LYS A 739 -31.04 43.99 -22.03
C LYS A 739 -31.77 42.64 -22.10
N MET A 740 -32.27 42.30 -23.28
CA MET A 740 -32.81 40.98 -23.58
C MET A 740 -31.75 39.90 -23.31
N LYS A 741 -32.15 38.79 -22.71
CA LYS A 741 -31.28 37.66 -22.38
C LYS A 741 -31.72 36.44 -23.19
N ALA A 742 -30.77 35.57 -23.54
CA ALA A 742 -31.06 34.32 -24.22
C ALA A 742 -30.77 33.12 -23.31
N ASN A 743 -31.62 32.09 -23.34
CA ASN A 743 -31.44 30.78 -22.71
C ASN A 743 -30.91 30.83 -21.25
N THR A 744 -31.46 31.73 -20.44
CA THR A 744 -31.18 31.91 -19.00
C THR A 744 -31.66 30.72 -18.15
N GLU A 745 -31.08 30.57 -16.94
CA GLU A 745 -31.37 29.47 -15.98
C GLU A 745 -32.87 29.21 -15.76
N GLY A 746 -33.27 27.95 -15.95
CA GLY A 746 -34.66 27.47 -15.89
C GLY A 746 -34.84 26.20 -16.74
N GLN A 747 -36.02 25.56 -16.69
CA GLN A 747 -36.32 24.27 -17.34
C GLN A 747 -35.81 24.17 -18.81
N PHE A 748 -35.27 22.98 -19.12
CA PHE A 748 -34.80 22.46 -20.42
C PHE A 748 -34.57 23.47 -21.55
N VAL A 749 -33.31 23.75 -21.86
CA VAL A 749 -32.89 24.37 -23.13
C VAL A 749 -33.31 23.45 -24.27
N ARG A 750 -33.99 24.00 -25.29
CA ARG A 750 -34.41 23.24 -26.46
C ARG A 750 -33.25 23.13 -27.45
N ASN A 751 -33.10 21.96 -28.06
CA ASN A 751 -32.05 21.69 -29.04
C ASN A 751 -32.35 22.30 -30.42
N ASN A 752 -33.61 22.65 -30.69
CA ASN A 752 -34.11 23.11 -31.98
C ASN A 752 -34.55 24.59 -32.01
N ALA A 753 -34.53 25.27 -30.86
CA ALA A 753 -35.00 26.64 -30.72
C ALA A 753 -34.25 27.37 -29.60
N ASP A 754 -34.11 28.68 -29.74
CA ASP A 754 -33.54 29.56 -28.72
C ASP A 754 -34.62 30.37 -28.02
N LYS A 755 -34.46 30.55 -26.71
CA LYS A 755 -35.41 31.22 -25.83
C LYS A 755 -34.90 32.61 -25.48
N PHE A 756 -35.68 33.64 -25.78
CA PHE A 756 -35.34 35.04 -25.49
C PHE A 756 -36.26 35.59 -24.41
N GLN A 757 -35.70 36.20 -23.37
CA GLN A 757 -36.42 36.72 -22.23
C GLN A 757 -36.09 38.21 -22.01
N GLY A 758 -37.11 38.99 -21.67
CA GLY A 758 -36.95 40.38 -21.27
C GLY A 758 -38.15 40.86 -20.46
N THR A 759 -38.02 42.06 -19.91
CA THR A 759 -39.11 42.70 -19.16
C THR A 759 -39.36 44.09 -19.73
N LEU A 760 -40.62 44.43 -19.97
CA LEU A 760 -41.07 45.73 -20.46
C LEU A 760 -41.81 46.46 -19.37
N ARG A 761 -41.52 47.75 -19.17
CA ARG A 761 -42.35 48.65 -18.37
C ARG A 761 -43.26 49.45 -19.29
N ILE A 762 -44.56 49.26 -19.16
CA ILE A 762 -45.60 49.99 -19.88
C ILE A 762 -46.21 51.00 -18.92
N PHE A 763 -46.03 52.29 -19.17
CA PHE A 763 -46.54 53.38 -18.33
C PHE A 763 -47.63 54.17 -19.05
N ASN A 764 -48.79 54.34 -18.42
CA ASN A 764 -49.85 55.19 -18.96
C ASN A 764 -49.57 56.66 -18.59
N LYS A 765 -49.21 57.48 -19.57
CA LYS A 765 -48.89 58.91 -19.41
C LYS A 765 -50.12 59.83 -19.36
N SER A 766 -51.33 59.27 -19.30
CA SER A 766 -52.55 60.06 -19.13
C SER A 766 -52.49 60.87 -17.82
N PRO A 767 -53.02 62.11 -17.80
CA PRO A 767 -53.04 62.93 -16.59
C PRO A 767 -53.73 62.23 -15.42
N PRO A 768 -53.32 62.46 -14.14
CA PRO A 768 -53.92 61.82 -12.96
C PRO A 768 -55.44 62.02 -12.84
N ASN A 769 -55.94 63.15 -13.35
CA ASN A 769 -57.35 63.52 -13.30
C ASN A 769 -58.16 62.95 -14.48
N SER A 770 -57.51 62.25 -15.41
CA SER A 770 -58.18 61.60 -16.54
C SER A 770 -58.84 60.30 -16.09
N GLN A 771 -59.96 59.91 -16.71
CA GLN A 771 -60.52 58.56 -16.58
C GLN A 771 -60.04 57.63 -17.72
N THR A 772 -59.01 58.01 -18.47
CA THR A 772 -58.47 57.23 -19.60
C THR A 772 -57.64 56.03 -19.12
N TYR A 773 -58.32 54.91 -18.93
CA TYR A 773 -57.69 53.60 -18.81
C TYR A 773 -57.29 53.12 -20.21
N VAL A 774 -56.07 52.60 -20.34
CA VAL A 774 -55.67 51.87 -21.56
C VAL A 774 -55.80 50.39 -21.26
N THR A 775 -56.67 49.70 -22.00
CA THR A 775 -56.90 48.26 -21.83
C THR A 775 -56.27 47.49 -22.97
N LEU A 776 -55.17 46.80 -22.70
CA LEU A 776 -54.51 45.92 -23.65
C LEU A 776 -55.29 44.61 -23.76
N ALA A 777 -55.66 44.21 -24.97
CA ALA A 777 -56.46 43.03 -25.27
C ALA A 777 -55.63 41.82 -25.72
N SER A 778 -54.47 42.03 -26.33
CA SER A 778 -53.56 40.95 -26.73
C SER A 778 -52.12 41.42 -26.89
N CYS A 779 -51.18 40.46 -26.95
CA CYS A 779 -49.80 40.69 -27.34
C CYS A 779 -49.35 39.57 -28.27
N LYS A 780 -48.68 39.93 -29.36
CA LYS A 780 -48.00 39.00 -30.26
C LYS A 780 -46.51 39.32 -30.34
N ALA A 781 -45.69 38.31 -30.62
CA ALA A 781 -44.26 38.45 -30.82
C ALA A 781 -43.86 37.91 -32.19
N GLU A 782 -43.03 38.66 -32.90
CA GLU A 782 -42.43 38.27 -34.16
C GLU A 782 -40.91 38.52 -34.06
N TYR A 783 -40.11 37.78 -34.81
CA TYR A 783 -38.66 37.92 -34.84
C TYR A 783 -38.14 38.06 -36.26
N ARG A 784 -36.94 38.62 -36.39
CA ARG A 784 -36.15 38.57 -37.62
C ARG A 784 -34.66 38.60 -37.29
N LEU A 785 -33.85 38.13 -38.23
CA LEU A 785 -32.40 38.34 -38.19
C LEU A 785 -32.05 39.66 -38.87
N VAL A 786 -31.07 40.39 -38.35
CA VAL A 786 -30.57 41.61 -38.98
C VAL A 786 -29.99 41.27 -40.36
N GLY A 787 -30.44 42.01 -41.39
CA GLY A 787 -30.24 41.68 -42.80
C GLY A 787 -31.49 41.10 -43.49
N GLU A 788 -32.44 40.54 -42.73
CA GLU A 788 -33.76 40.14 -43.26
C GLU A 788 -34.75 41.30 -43.21
N SER A 789 -35.54 41.49 -44.27
CA SER A 789 -36.57 42.53 -44.33
C SER A 789 -37.90 42.14 -43.67
N GLU A 790 -38.17 40.85 -43.54
CA GLU A 790 -39.46 40.32 -43.10
C GLU A 790 -39.42 39.76 -41.68
N TYR A 791 -40.48 40.01 -40.91
CA TYR A 791 -40.68 39.45 -39.58
C TYR A 791 -41.43 38.11 -39.67
N LYS A 792 -40.96 37.11 -38.93
CA LYS A 792 -41.55 35.78 -38.79
C LYS A 792 -42.19 35.64 -37.40
N GLU A 793 -43.29 34.91 -37.28
CA GLU A 793 -43.88 34.65 -35.96
C GLU A 793 -42.97 33.78 -35.10
N VAL A 794 -42.92 34.05 -33.80
CA VAL A 794 -42.21 33.19 -32.84
C VAL A 794 -42.99 31.88 -32.64
N GLU A 795 -42.31 30.77 -32.32
CA GLU A 795 -42.97 29.48 -32.09
C GLU A 795 -43.90 29.54 -30.87
N THR A 796 -43.49 30.28 -29.82
CA THR A 796 -44.27 30.44 -28.60
C THR A 796 -43.93 31.78 -27.94
N LEU A 797 -44.95 32.48 -27.46
CA LEU A 797 -44.83 33.65 -26.61
C LEU A 797 -45.46 33.35 -25.25
N ASN A 798 -44.63 33.26 -24.22
CA ASN A 798 -45.08 33.16 -22.83
C ASN A 798 -44.94 34.55 -22.19
N LEU A 799 -46.01 35.02 -21.57
CA LEU A 799 -45.98 36.24 -20.75
C LEU A 799 -45.91 35.83 -19.28
N GLY A 800 -45.30 36.65 -18.43
CA GLY A 800 -45.13 36.35 -17.01
C GLY A 800 -46.44 35.93 -16.34
N ASN A 801 -46.37 35.06 -15.32
CA ASN A 801 -47.53 34.40 -14.70
C ASN A 801 -48.66 35.34 -14.24
N ASP A 802 -48.33 36.61 -13.97
CA ASP A 802 -49.26 37.63 -13.50
C ASP A 802 -49.91 38.46 -14.63
N VAL A 803 -49.49 38.25 -15.88
CA VAL A 803 -50.00 38.98 -17.06
C VAL A 803 -51.06 38.14 -17.76
N LYS A 804 -52.33 38.52 -17.60
CA LYS A 804 -53.47 37.94 -18.34
C LYS A 804 -54.19 39.06 -19.07
N PHE A 805 -54.44 38.86 -20.36
CA PHE A 805 -55.26 39.77 -21.14
C PHE A 805 -56.75 39.40 -21.08
N PRO A 806 -57.67 40.39 -21.12
CA PRO A 806 -57.40 41.82 -21.21
C PRO A 806 -56.90 42.42 -19.88
N MET A 807 -56.06 43.46 -19.95
CA MET A 807 -55.51 44.13 -18.78
C MET A 807 -55.56 45.65 -18.91
N SER A 808 -55.99 46.34 -17.86
CA SER A 808 -56.15 47.80 -17.85
C SER A 808 -55.06 48.50 -17.04
N ILE A 809 -54.47 49.55 -17.60
CA ILE A 809 -53.45 50.37 -16.95
C ILE A 809 -54.07 51.74 -16.64
N ALA A 810 -54.22 52.06 -15.35
CA ALA A 810 -54.78 53.33 -14.93
C ALA A 810 -53.83 54.50 -15.25
N PRO A 811 -54.34 55.73 -15.35
CA PRO A 811 -53.51 56.93 -15.53
C PRO A 811 -52.38 56.99 -14.51
N THR A 812 -51.17 57.34 -14.96
CA THR A 812 -49.94 57.43 -14.15
C THR A 812 -49.49 56.13 -13.47
N GLN A 813 -50.07 54.98 -13.84
CA GLN A 813 -49.59 53.68 -13.40
C GLN A 813 -48.64 53.04 -14.42
N SER A 814 -47.72 52.24 -13.91
CA SER A 814 -46.85 51.38 -14.70
C SER A 814 -47.20 49.92 -14.49
N LEU A 815 -47.08 49.16 -15.56
CA LEU A 815 -47.18 47.71 -15.59
C LEU A 815 -45.86 47.13 -16.09
N ASP A 816 -45.33 46.14 -15.37
CA ASP A 816 -44.16 45.40 -15.81
C ASP A 816 -44.62 44.08 -16.46
N VAL A 817 -44.28 43.90 -17.74
CA VAL A 817 -44.61 42.73 -18.56
C VAL A 817 -43.33 41.96 -18.88
N SER A 818 -43.13 40.85 -18.17
CA SER A 818 -42.11 39.86 -18.54
C SER A 818 -42.58 39.07 -19.76
N PHE A 819 -41.71 38.86 -20.73
CA PHE A 819 -41.99 38.00 -21.89
C PHE A 819 -40.88 36.99 -22.10
N GLU A 820 -41.25 35.87 -22.70
CA GLU A 820 -40.39 34.81 -23.17
C GLU A 820 -40.84 34.42 -24.58
N ALA A 821 -39.96 34.62 -25.56
CA ALA A 821 -40.19 34.29 -26.96
C ALA A 821 -39.30 33.12 -27.38
N ILE A 822 -39.90 32.06 -27.94
CA ILE A 822 -39.17 30.90 -28.48
C ILE A 822 -39.00 31.07 -29.98
N VAL A 823 -37.75 31.14 -30.43
CA VAL A 823 -37.37 31.37 -31.82
C VAL A 823 -36.73 30.10 -32.39
N PRO A 824 -37.26 29.50 -33.47
CA PRO A 824 -36.72 28.27 -34.03
C PRO A 824 -35.36 28.49 -34.71
N ARG A 825 -34.43 27.56 -34.50
CA ARG A 825 -33.12 27.57 -35.18
C ARG A 825 -33.25 27.12 -36.64
N GLY A 826 -32.31 27.55 -37.49
CA GLY A 826 -32.20 27.01 -38.85
C GLY A 826 -31.90 25.51 -38.84
N GLU A 827 -32.26 24.79 -39.92
CA GLU A 827 -32.16 23.32 -39.99
C GLU A 827 -30.75 22.79 -39.66
N ALA A 828 -29.71 23.43 -40.20
CA ALA A 828 -28.32 23.05 -39.95
C ALA A 828 -27.91 23.21 -38.48
N GLN A 829 -28.39 24.26 -37.81
CA GLN A 829 -28.14 24.50 -36.38
C GLN A 829 -28.98 23.58 -35.48
N ALA A 830 -30.23 23.30 -35.86
CA ALA A 830 -31.08 22.37 -35.14
C ALA A 830 -30.55 20.92 -35.20
N ALA A 831 -29.92 20.54 -36.32
CA ALA A 831 -29.31 19.23 -36.51
C ALA A 831 -28.14 18.95 -35.53
N LEU A 832 -27.44 20.00 -35.06
CA LEU A 832 -26.36 19.86 -34.08
C LEU A 832 -26.84 19.36 -32.72
N LYS A 833 -28.12 19.56 -32.39
CA LYS A 833 -28.71 19.23 -31.09
C LYS A 833 -27.96 19.83 -29.88
N SER A 834 -27.36 21.00 -30.07
CA SER A 834 -26.56 21.68 -29.04
C SER A 834 -27.43 22.42 -28.02
N ASN A 835 -27.10 22.29 -26.74
CA ASN A 835 -27.71 23.07 -25.67
C ASN A 835 -26.92 24.38 -25.46
N CYS A 836 -27.55 25.52 -25.71
CA CYS A 836 -26.92 26.84 -25.60
C CYS A 836 -27.37 27.52 -24.32
N TRP A 837 -26.54 27.55 -23.30
CA TRP A 837 -26.86 28.16 -22.00
C TRP A 837 -26.38 29.61 -21.95
N TYR A 838 -27.26 30.56 -21.60
CA TYR A 838 -26.99 32.00 -21.52
C TYR A 838 -26.60 32.68 -22.85
N TRP A 839 -26.70 31.97 -23.97
CA TRP A 839 -26.49 32.51 -25.32
C TRP A 839 -27.45 31.84 -26.31
N ALA A 840 -27.73 32.52 -27.44
CA ALA A 840 -28.56 31.97 -28.52
C ALA A 840 -27.70 31.59 -29.73
N MET A 841 -27.91 30.38 -30.27
CA MET A 841 -27.22 29.88 -31.46
C MET A 841 -27.71 30.57 -32.73
N ILE A 842 -29.01 30.85 -32.82
CA ILE A 842 -29.57 31.59 -33.95
C ILE A 842 -28.96 33.01 -34.09
N ALA A 843 -28.47 33.57 -32.98
CA ALA A 843 -27.85 34.89 -32.95
C ALA A 843 -26.33 34.89 -33.16
N LEU A 844 -25.72 33.72 -33.46
CA LEU A 844 -24.26 33.55 -33.50
C LEU A 844 -23.59 34.49 -34.51
N HIS A 845 -24.17 34.59 -35.71
CA HIS A 845 -23.64 35.42 -36.80
C HIS A 845 -24.41 36.73 -36.97
N HIS A 846 -25.73 36.72 -36.76
CA HIS A 846 -26.60 37.89 -36.96
C HIS A 846 -27.36 38.25 -35.68
N PRO A 847 -27.46 39.54 -35.31
CA PRO A 847 -28.36 39.96 -34.23
C PRO A 847 -29.81 39.54 -34.48
N VAL A 848 -30.54 39.26 -33.41
CA VAL A 848 -31.95 38.90 -33.44
C VAL A 848 -32.77 40.07 -32.93
N ARG A 849 -33.76 40.53 -33.71
CA ARG A 849 -34.72 41.54 -33.28
C ARG A 849 -36.08 40.90 -33.04
N ILE A 850 -36.64 41.11 -31.85
CA ILE A 850 -37.98 40.65 -31.46
C ILE A 850 -38.90 41.85 -31.37
N ARG A 851 -39.96 41.83 -32.17
CA ARG A 851 -41.03 42.82 -32.22
C ARG A 851 -42.21 42.34 -31.39
N LEU A 852 -42.54 43.08 -30.33
CA LEU A 852 -43.72 42.87 -29.50
C LEU A 852 -44.79 43.87 -29.92
N THR A 853 -45.96 43.37 -30.30
CA THR A 853 -47.11 44.18 -30.70
C THR A 853 -48.25 43.94 -29.72
N PHE A 854 -48.56 44.96 -28.92
CA PHE A 854 -49.72 44.99 -28.04
C PHE A 854 -50.89 45.63 -28.77
N LYS A 855 -52.07 45.03 -28.69
CA LYS A 855 -53.32 45.63 -29.22
C LYS A 855 -54.23 46.00 -28.07
N ASP A 856 -54.85 47.16 -28.14
CA ASP A 856 -55.91 47.54 -27.22
C ASP A 856 -57.28 46.99 -27.66
N ILE A 857 -58.35 47.35 -26.94
CA ILE A 857 -59.72 46.93 -27.26
C ILE A 857 -60.30 47.58 -28.54
N GLU A 858 -59.66 48.64 -29.05
CA GLU A 858 -60.02 49.36 -30.28
C GLU A 858 -59.11 48.96 -31.46
N ASP A 859 -58.33 47.88 -31.29
CA ASP A 859 -57.31 47.40 -32.23
C ASP A 859 -56.17 48.41 -32.53
N GLU A 860 -55.98 49.43 -31.68
CA GLU A 860 -54.81 50.31 -31.74
C GLU A 860 -53.54 49.58 -31.27
N GLU A 861 -52.47 49.70 -32.05
CA GLU A 861 -51.22 48.98 -31.81
C GLU A 861 -50.20 49.81 -31.00
N CYS A 862 -49.52 49.12 -30.09
CA CYS A 862 -48.29 49.57 -29.46
C CYS A 862 -47.19 48.56 -29.76
N VAL A 863 -46.21 48.99 -30.57
CA VAL A 863 -45.13 48.14 -31.07
C VAL A 863 -43.81 48.54 -30.42
N LEU A 864 -43.04 47.58 -29.93
CA LEU A 864 -41.67 47.77 -29.46
C LEU A 864 -40.77 46.67 -30.01
N VAL A 865 -39.58 47.05 -30.48
CA VAL A 865 -38.54 46.12 -30.91
C VAL A 865 -37.44 46.05 -29.85
N GLN A 866 -37.04 44.84 -29.48
CA GLN A 866 -35.84 44.59 -28.67
C GLN A 866 -34.84 43.77 -29.45
N GLU A 867 -33.57 44.08 -29.28
CA GLU A 867 -32.48 43.41 -29.96
C GLU A 867 -31.65 42.58 -29.00
N TYR A 868 -31.25 41.40 -29.46
CA TYR A 868 -30.24 40.56 -28.83
C TYR A 868 -29.05 40.41 -29.77
N ILE A 869 -27.87 40.70 -29.23
CA ILE A 869 -26.59 40.47 -29.88
C ILE A 869 -25.88 39.38 -29.11
N HIS A 870 -25.37 38.37 -29.82
CA HIS A 870 -24.57 37.33 -29.21
C HIS A 870 -23.37 37.93 -28.46
N GLN A 871 -23.21 37.50 -27.22
CA GLN A 871 -22.07 37.86 -26.38
C GLN A 871 -21.19 36.61 -26.23
N PRO A 872 -20.04 36.55 -26.94
CA PRO A 872 -19.12 35.43 -26.80
C PRO A 872 -18.71 35.24 -25.34
N SER A 873 -18.59 33.98 -24.93
CA SER A 873 -18.20 33.70 -23.55
C SER A 873 -16.77 34.19 -23.27
N LYS A 874 -16.50 34.68 -22.06
CA LYS A 874 -15.12 35.05 -21.65
C LYS A 874 -14.12 33.88 -21.80
N ARG A 875 -14.60 32.63 -21.76
CA ARG A 875 -13.77 31.44 -21.97
C ARG A 875 -13.27 31.31 -23.42
N MET A 876 -13.98 31.89 -24.39
CA MET A 876 -13.53 31.95 -25.78
C MET A 876 -12.47 33.03 -26.03
N ALA A 877 -12.41 34.07 -25.18
CA ALA A 877 -11.47 35.18 -25.29
C ALA A 877 -10.06 34.89 -24.75
N ALA A 878 -9.84 33.70 -24.17
CA ALA A 878 -8.70 33.47 -23.28
C ALA A 878 -7.41 33.08 -24.04
N LYS A 879 -6.64 34.08 -24.46
CA LYS A 879 -5.17 34.03 -24.43
C LYS A 879 -4.73 34.68 -23.12
N ASP A 880 -4.04 33.94 -22.25
CA ASP A 880 -3.39 34.53 -21.07
C ASP A 880 -1.99 34.97 -21.53
N GLU A 881 -1.88 36.20 -22.06
CA GLU A 881 -0.68 36.66 -22.79
C GLU A 881 0.60 36.62 -21.93
N GLU A 882 0.47 36.62 -20.61
CA GLU A 882 1.60 36.56 -19.68
C GLU A 882 2.14 35.14 -19.46
N LYS A 883 1.37 34.09 -19.77
CA LYS A 883 1.72 32.69 -19.44
C LYS A 883 1.79 31.74 -20.63
N ASP A 884 1.02 32.02 -21.67
CA ASP A 884 0.94 31.17 -22.85
C ASP A 884 2.14 31.44 -23.78
N LEU A 885 3.06 30.47 -23.89
CA LEU A 885 4.12 30.45 -24.90
C LEU A 885 3.53 30.21 -26.31
N LEU A 886 2.41 29.48 -26.38
CA LEU A 886 1.62 29.29 -27.60
C LEU A 886 0.15 29.06 -27.25
N PHE A 887 -0.73 29.76 -27.95
CA PHE A 887 -2.18 29.53 -27.94
C PHE A 887 -2.63 29.30 -29.39
N LEU A 888 -2.94 28.04 -29.73
CA LEU A 888 -3.53 27.69 -31.01
C LEU A 888 -5.00 27.37 -30.82
N HIS A 889 -5.83 27.80 -31.76
CA HIS A 889 -7.23 27.48 -31.77
C HIS A 889 -7.72 27.21 -33.19
N ILE A 890 -8.82 26.48 -33.28
CA ILE A 890 -9.67 26.40 -34.45
C ILE A 890 -11.10 26.65 -33.98
N ASP A 891 -11.85 27.36 -34.80
CA ASP A 891 -13.24 27.65 -34.50
C ASP A 891 -14.17 26.90 -35.44
N ASP A 892 -15.33 26.55 -34.90
CA ASP A 892 -16.43 25.97 -35.65
C ASP A 892 -17.56 27.00 -35.74
N SER A 893 -17.73 27.50 -36.96
CA SER A 893 -18.67 28.57 -37.30
C SER A 893 -20.13 28.13 -37.12
N LEU A 894 -20.42 26.84 -37.16
CA LEU A 894 -21.80 26.34 -37.10
C LEU A 894 -22.27 26.15 -35.66
N ASP A 895 -21.41 25.60 -34.80
CA ASP A 895 -21.74 25.32 -33.40
C ASP A 895 -21.32 26.41 -32.41
N GLY A 896 -20.53 27.40 -32.87
CA GLY A 896 -20.06 28.51 -32.06
C GLY A 896 -19.02 28.10 -31.02
N THR A 897 -18.30 27.00 -31.24
CA THR A 897 -17.29 26.49 -30.32
C THR A 897 -15.87 26.81 -30.77
N ARG A 898 -14.99 26.98 -29.77
CA ARG A 898 -13.55 27.16 -29.95
C ARG A 898 -12.81 25.98 -29.35
N SER A 899 -12.08 25.26 -30.19
CA SER A 899 -11.16 24.21 -29.75
C SER A 899 -9.76 24.81 -29.68
N ALA A 900 -9.05 24.63 -28.57
CA ALA A 900 -7.75 25.25 -28.38
C ALA A 900 -6.72 24.32 -27.72
N VAL A 901 -5.45 24.55 -28.05
CA VAL A 901 -4.28 23.91 -27.45
C VAL A 901 -3.38 25.01 -26.88
N ARG A 902 -2.88 24.78 -25.66
CA ARG A 902 -2.02 25.72 -24.97
C ARG A 902 -0.67 25.10 -24.66
N ILE A 903 0.39 25.87 -24.84
CA ILE A 903 1.72 25.56 -24.29
C ILE A 903 2.09 26.70 -23.36
N THR A 904 2.44 26.38 -22.12
CA THR A 904 2.82 27.36 -21.09
C THR A 904 4.16 26.98 -20.49
N LYS A 905 4.84 27.95 -19.87
CA LYS A 905 5.90 27.63 -18.91
C LYS A 905 5.29 26.79 -17.78
N ALA A 906 6.01 25.80 -17.26
CA ALA A 906 5.50 25.03 -16.13
C ALA A 906 5.47 25.88 -14.85
N ASN A 907 4.50 25.60 -13.97
CA ASN A 907 4.31 26.33 -12.72
C ASN A 907 5.16 25.80 -11.55
N SER A 908 5.79 24.62 -11.71
CA SER A 908 6.65 24.01 -10.68
C SER A 908 8.10 24.02 -11.13
N ASP A 909 9.01 24.17 -10.17
CA ASP A 909 10.45 24.15 -10.43
C ASP A 909 10.94 22.79 -11.00
N ASP A 910 10.21 21.70 -10.74
CA ASP A 910 10.54 20.35 -11.24
C ASP A 910 10.27 20.15 -12.76
N HIS A 911 9.57 21.10 -13.39
CA HIS A 911 9.14 20.99 -14.77
C HIS A 911 9.55 22.24 -15.56
N VAL A 912 9.85 22.04 -16.85
CA VAL A 912 10.29 23.13 -17.74
C VAL A 912 9.11 23.74 -18.48
N ILE A 913 8.23 22.88 -19.02
CA ILE A 913 7.14 23.29 -19.90
C ILE A 913 5.90 22.41 -19.72
N SER A 914 4.71 22.97 -19.95
CA SER A 914 3.44 22.24 -19.98
C SER A 914 2.83 22.30 -21.37
N VAL A 915 2.61 21.14 -21.99
CA VAL A 915 1.97 20.99 -23.30
C VAL A 915 0.55 20.48 -23.09
N ASN A 916 -0.41 21.41 -23.15
CA ASN A 916 -1.84 21.16 -22.95
C ASN A 916 -2.16 20.42 -21.63
N GLY A 917 -1.44 20.76 -20.56
CA GLY A 917 -1.56 20.12 -19.24
C GLY A 917 -0.60 18.95 -18.97
N ASN A 918 0.16 18.49 -19.98
CA ASN A 918 1.22 17.49 -19.79
C ASN A 918 2.54 18.19 -19.47
N ASN A 919 3.08 17.97 -18.27
CA ASN A 919 4.32 18.61 -17.83
C ASN A 919 5.55 17.79 -18.24
N LEU A 920 6.56 18.47 -18.79
CA LEU A 920 7.84 17.87 -19.17
C LEU A 920 8.94 18.37 -18.24
N SER A 921 9.64 17.45 -17.58
CA SER A 921 10.85 17.69 -16.77
C SER A 921 12.11 17.75 -17.64
N VAL A 922 13.22 18.18 -17.05
CA VAL A 922 14.55 18.16 -17.71
C VAL A 922 14.91 16.74 -18.17
N ASP A 923 14.62 15.72 -17.35
CA ASP A 923 14.87 14.33 -17.70
C ASP A 923 14.04 13.87 -18.90
N ASP A 924 12.77 14.29 -18.99
CA ASP A 924 11.90 13.95 -20.12
C ASP A 924 12.43 14.57 -21.42
N LEU A 925 12.90 15.83 -21.36
CA LEU A 925 13.52 16.51 -22.50
C LEU A 925 14.83 15.83 -22.90
N ASN A 926 15.70 15.48 -21.95
CA ASN A 926 16.95 14.76 -22.22
C ASN A 926 16.68 13.39 -22.86
N LYS A 927 15.63 12.68 -22.43
CA LYS A 927 15.20 11.42 -23.03
C LYS A 927 14.76 11.60 -24.49
N ILE A 928 14.01 12.66 -24.79
CA ILE A 928 13.61 13.00 -26.16
C ILE A 928 14.85 13.24 -27.02
N VAL A 929 15.80 14.03 -26.54
CA VAL A 929 17.06 14.31 -27.27
C VAL A 929 17.86 13.03 -27.48
N TYR A 930 18.02 12.20 -26.45
CA TYR A 930 18.75 10.93 -26.55
C TYR A 930 18.15 10.02 -27.62
N ASN A 931 16.82 9.87 -27.65
CA ASN A 931 16.12 9.07 -28.65
C ASN A 931 16.25 9.66 -30.06
N ALA A 932 16.21 10.99 -30.19
CA ALA A 932 16.46 11.67 -31.46
C ALA A 932 17.89 11.43 -31.96
N GLY A 933 18.89 11.52 -31.09
CA GLY A 933 20.29 11.23 -31.42
C GLY A 933 20.53 9.79 -31.86
N LYS A 934 19.83 8.84 -31.23
CA LYS A 934 19.91 7.41 -31.59
C LYS A 934 19.19 7.06 -32.89
N SER A 935 18.03 7.67 -33.14
CA SER A 935 17.20 7.38 -34.32
C SER A 935 17.55 8.23 -35.55
N GLY A 936 18.16 9.40 -35.34
CA GLY A 936 18.35 10.43 -36.36
C GLY A 936 17.10 11.28 -36.62
N VAL A 937 15.97 10.99 -35.97
CA VAL A 937 14.70 11.72 -36.14
C VAL A 937 14.66 12.91 -35.20
N THR A 938 14.68 14.13 -35.76
CA THR A 938 14.75 15.38 -34.99
C THR A 938 13.39 16.04 -34.73
N GLU A 939 12.34 15.62 -35.44
CA GLU A 939 10.95 15.95 -35.14
C GLU A 939 10.31 14.76 -34.39
N VAL A 940 10.30 14.82 -33.07
CA VAL A 940 9.89 13.68 -32.22
C VAL A 940 8.43 13.83 -31.80
N ASP A 941 7.58 12.88 -32.18
CA ASP A 941 6.18 12.84 -31.73
C ASP A 941 6.11 12.60 -30.22
N LEU A 942 5.41 13.48 -29.50
CA LEU A 942 5.24 13.39 -28.05
C LEU A 942 4.15 12.39 -27.64
N GLY A 943 3.28 11.99 -28.56
CA GLY A 943 2.15 11.09 -28.26
C GLY A 943 1.04 11.74 -27.40
N TYR A 944 1.09 13.05 -27.16
CA TYR A 944 0.07 13.78 -26.38
C TYR A 944 -1.23 14.05 -27.14
N GLY A 945 -1.21 13.89 -28.47
CA GLY A 945 -2.33 14.21 -29.32
C GLY A 945 -3.60 13.42 -29.03
N ARG A 946 -4.76 14.08 -29.13
CA ARG A 946 -6.07 13.44 -28.95
C ARG A 946 -7.02 13.82 -30.07
N ASP A 947 -7.75 12.84 -30.59
CA ASP A 947 -8.95 13.04 -31.40
C ASP A 947 -10.17 12.76 -30.52
N ASN A 948 -10.99 13.78 -30.29
CA ASN A 948 -12.24 13.64 -29.52
C ASN A 948 -13.48 13.62 -30.43
N GLY A 949 -13.29 13.48 -31.74
CA GLY A 949 -14.31 13.58 -32.76
C GLY A 949 -14.47 15.00 -33.31
N THR A 950 -14.51 16.04 -32.47
CA THR A 950 -14.74 17.43 -32.92
C THR A 950 -13.45 18.13 -33.34
N TYR A 951 -12.35 17.92 -32.62
CA TYR A 951 -11.02 18.38 -32.98
C TYR A 951 -9.99 17.29 -32.74
N LYS A 952 -8.90 17.37 -33.50
CA LYS A 952 -7.72 16.52 -33.35
C LYS A 952 -6.50 17.40 -33.27
N TRP A 953 -5.63 17.14 -32.31
CA TRP A 953 -4.34 17.81 -32.23
C TRP A 953 -3.21 16.81 -32.05
N ASN A 954 -2.02 17.21 -32.50
CA ASN A 954 -0.75 16.50 -32.37
C ASN A 954 0.34 17.50 -31.97
N ALA A 955 1.35 17.03 -31.25
CA ALA A 955 2.49 17.85 -30.86
C ALA A 955 3.80 17.07 -30.99
N TRP A 956 4.82 17.77 -31.49
CA TRP A 956 6.16 17.25 -31.68
C TRP A 956 7.16 18.12 -30.93
N ALA A 957 8.18 17.50 -30.35
CA ALA A 957 9.37 18.18 -29.88
C ALA A 957 10.37 18.33 -31.03
N LEU A 958 10.91 19.53 -31.18
CA LEU A 958 11.94 19.84 -32.17
C LEU A 958 13.31 19.79 -31.49
N VAL A 959 14.15 18.87 -31.94
CA VAL A 959 15.46 18.58 -31.34
C VAL A 959 16.59 19.12 -32.19
N ASP A 960 17.49 19.86 -31.53
CA ASP A 960 18.79 20.25 -32.06
C ASP A 960 19.85 19.25 -31.56
N LEU A 961 20.39 18.44 -32.48
CA LEU A 961 21.39 17.40 -32.14
C LEU A 961 22.78 17.97 -31.89
N ASN A 962 23.11 19.15 -32.43
CA ASN A 962 24.39 19.83 -32.14
C ASN A 962 24.38 20.36 -30.71
N CYS A 963 23.28 21.00 -30.33
CA CYS A 963 23.12 21.56 -28.99
C CYS A 963 22.63 20.52 -27.97
N GLN A 964 22.27 19.32 -28.43
CA GLN A 964 21.66 18.23 -27.67
C GLN A 964 20.44 18.69 -26.85
N ARG A 965 19.53 19.47 -27.45
CA ARG A 965 18.37 20.02 -26.73
C ARG A 965 17.08 20.05 -27.53
N VAL A 966 15.96 20.02 -26.84
CA VAL A 966 14.66 20.41 -27.39
C VAL A 966 14.61 21.94 -27.43
N TYR A 967 14.52 22.52 -28.62
CA TYR A 967 14.49 23.98 -28.77
C TYR A 967 13.09 24.55 -28.93
N GLY A 968 12.13 23.71 -29.33
CA GLY A 968 10.76 24.15 -29.52
C GLY A 968 9.79 23.00 -29.65
N PHE A 969 8.52 23.35 -29.69
CA PHE A 969 7.40 22.44 -29.83
C PHE A 969 6.56 22.86 -31.01
N LYS A 970 6.32 21.94 -31.93
CA LYS A 970 5.42 22.11 -33.06
C LYS A 970 4.07 21.51 -32.69
N VAL A 971 2.98 22.23 -32.91
CA VAL A 971 1.63 21.77 -32.62
C VAL A 971 0.75 21.95 -33.85
N LEU A 972 0.10 20.88 -34.27
CA LEU A 972 -0.91 20.89 -35.32
C LEU A 972 -2.27 20.60 -34.71
N LEU A 973 -3.19 21.54 -34.82
CA LEU A 973 -4.59 21.43 -34.43
C LEU A 973 -5.46 21.42 -35.69
N THR A 974 -6.35 20.44 -35.81
CA THR A 974 -7.21 20.20 -36.98
C THR A 974 -8.62 19.86 -36.54
N GLN A 975 -9.60 20.01 -37.44
CA GLN A 975 -10.92 19.43 -37.21
C GLN A 975 -10.83 17.89 -37.05
N GLY A 976 -11.63 17.37 -36.12
CA GLY A 976 -11.61 15.97 -35.70
C GLY A 976 -12.29 15.05 -36.71
N SER A 977 -12.27 13.75 -36.43
CA SER A 977 -12.74 12.71 -37.35
C SER A 977 -14.26 12.68 -37.60
N SER A 978 -15.07 13.35 -36.78
CA SER A 978 -16.53 13.42 -36.98
C SER A 978 -16.93 14.27 -38.18
N ARG A 979 -16.03 15.15 -38.65
CA ARG A 979 -16.25 16.01 -39.82
C ARG A 979 -15.69 15.32 -41.06
N THR A 980 -16.54 15.09 -42.06
CA THR A 980 -16.14 14.48 -43.34
C THR A 980 -15.30 15.41 -44.20
N LYS A 981 -15.44 16.73 -44.01
CA LYS A 981 -14.70 17.79 -44.70
C LYS A 981 -13.94 18.61 -43.68
N LYS A 982 -12.65 18.83 -43.94
CA LYS A 982 -11.79 19.64 -43.07
C LYS A 982 -11.61 21.02 -43.71
N THR A 983 -12.14 22.04 -43.04
CA THR A 983 -12.07 23.45 -43.47
C THR A 983 -11.16 24.28 -42.58
N SER A 984 -10.85 23.79 -41.37
CA SER A 984 -10.02 24.52 -40.40
C SER A 984 -8.85 23.70 -39.86
N ALA A 985 -7.66 24.31 -39.82
CA ALA A 985 -6.49 23.84 -39.12
C ALA A 985 -5.59 25.00 -38.67
N ALA A 986 -4.84 24.78 -37.60
CA ALA A 986 -3.86 25.70 -37.07
C ALA A 986 -2.56 24.94 -36.77
N LEU A 987 -1.43 25.44 -37.28
CA LEU A 987 -0.09 24.96 -37.00
C LEU A 987 0.68 26.08 -36.32
N GLY A 988 1.37 25.77 -35.24
CA GLY A 988 2.18 26.76 -34.54
C GLY A 988 3.33 26.17 -33.77
N TYR A 989 4.20 27.07 -33.34
CA TYR A 989 5.48 26.75 -32.74
C TYR A 989 5.62 27.47 -31.40
N ALA A 990 6.03 26.75 -30.37
CA ALA A 990 6.33 27.29 -29.05
C ALA A 990 7.82 27.12 -28.74
N PRO A 991 8.53 28.16 -28.25
CA PRO A 991 9.92 27.99 -27.82
C PRO A 991 9.99 27.14 -26.55
N CYS A 992 10.98 26.26 -26.48
CA CYS A 992 11.33 25.61 -25.22
C CYS A 992 12.20 26.57 -24.40
N PRO A 993 11.86 26.86 -23.13
CA PRO A 993 12.77 27.57 -22.23
C PRO A 993 14.13 26.86 -22.15
N LEU A 994 15.20 27.61 -21.92
CA LEU A 994 16.52 27.03 -21.67
C LEU A 994 16.45 26.18 -20.39
N TYR A 995 17.11 25.02 -20.41
CA TYR A 995 17.10 24.06 -19.31
C TYR A 995 18.46 23.37 -19.17
N GLY A 996 18.72 22.83 -17.98
CA GLY A 996 19.95 22.11 -17.65
C GLY A 996 21.19 23.00 -17.42
N GLU A 997 20.99 24.31 -17.28
CA GLU A 997 22.01 25.20 -16.74
C GLU A 997 22.09 24.96 -15.22
N GLU A 998 23.21 24.40 -14.74
CA GLU A 998 23.48 24.27 -13.31
C GLU A 998 24.12 25.56 -12.78
N ASP A 999 23.81 25.94 -11.54
CA ASP A 999 24.33 27.15 -10.91
C ASP A 999 25.87 27.23 -11.00
N GLY A 1000 26.38 28.10 -11.87
CA GLY A 1000 27.79 28.45 -11.98
C GLY A 1000 28.61 27.74 -13.07
N GLU A 1001 28.05 26.79 -13.84
CA GLU A 1001 28.75 26.19 -14.99
C GLU A 1001 28.28 26.85 -16.32
N GLU A 1002 29.17 27.62 -16.98
CA GLU A 1002 28.89 28.12 -18.34
C GLU A 1002 28.86 26.95 -19.33
N LEU A 1003 27.70 26.70 -19.94
CA LEU A 1003 27.55 25.70 -21.00
C LEU A 1003 28.32 26.13 -22.25
N GLU A 1004 29.08 25.21 -22.85
CA GLU A 1004 29.75 25.41 -24.13
C GLU A 1004 28.72 25.79 -25.22
N GLU A 1005 29.03 26.84 -25.98
CA GLU A 1005 28.18 27.33 -27.08
C GLU A 1005 28.42 26.55 -28.37
N ARG A 1006 27.33 26.20 -29.07
CA ARG A 1006 27.36 25.42 -30.33
C ARG A 1006 26.46 26.01 -31.41
N PRO A 1007 26.78 25.79 -32.69
CA PRO A 1007 25.94 26.23 -33.79
C PRO A 1007 24.62 25.45 -33.83
N ILE A 1008 23.52 26.17 -34.10
CA ILE A 1008 22.18 25.60 -34.18
C ILE A 1008 22.07 24.61 -35.35
N GLN A 1009 21.47 23.45 -35.07
CA GLN A 1009 20.92 22.56 -36.09
C GLN A 1009 19.40 22.47 -35.92
N TYR A 1010 18.65 23.07 -36.85
CA TYR A 1010 17.19 22.96 -36.86
C TYR A 1010 16.75 21.53 -37.19
N ALA A 1011 15.63 21.10 -36.60
CA ALA A 1011 15.04 19.80 -36.86
C ALA A 1011 14.56 19.70 -38.32
N ALA A 1012 14.76 18.54 -38.94
CA ALA A 1012 14.06 18.16 -40.15
C ALA A 1012 12.60 17.86 -39.82
N GLU A 1013 11.69 18.69 -40.31
CA GLU A 1013 10.25 18.57 -40.10
C GLU A 1013 9.59 17.75 -41.21
N GLU A 1014 8.88 16.69 -40.84
CA GLU A 1014 8.14 15.81 -41.75
C GLU A 1014 6.62 16.05 -41.69
N ALA A 1015 6.10 16.50 -40.55
CA ALA A 1015 4.68 16.77 -40.38
C ALA A 1015 4.23 17.98 -41.22
N ILE A 1016 3.39 17.74 -42.23
CA ILE A 1016 2.92 18.78 -43.16
C ILE A 1016 1.57 19.34 -42.70
N PHE A 1017 1.35 20.63 -42.95
CA PHE A 1017 0.03 21.24 -42.82
C PHE A 1017 -0.98 20.53 -43.75
N PRO A 1018 -2.15 20.12 -43.26
CA PRO A 1018 -3.09 19.35 -44.06
C PRO A 1018 -3.70 20.19 -45.20
N GLU A 1019 -4.05 19.53 -46.30
CA GLU A 1019 -4.87 20.14 -47.34
C GLU A 1019 -6.30 20.33 -46.81
N LEU A 1020 -6.84 21.55 -46.97
CA LEU A 1020 -8.16 21.94 -46.46
C LEU A 1020 -9.08 22.33 -47.61
N GLU A 1021 -10.37 22.02 -47.47
CA GLU A 1021 -11.40 22.49 -48.40
C GLU A 1021 -11.72 23.97 -48.14
N SER A 1022 -12.00 24.73 -49.20
CA SER A 1022 -12.47 26.12 -49.07
C SER A 1022 -13.90 26.15 -48.50
N GLU A 1023 -14.10 26.93 -47.45
CA GLU A 1023 -15.42 27.25 -46.91
C GLU A 1023 -15.86 28.61 -47.44
N ASP A 1024 -17.14 28.73 -47.82
CA ASP A 1024 -17.69 30.02 -48.26
C ASP A 1024 -17.70 31.00 -47.07
N PRO A 1025 -17.29 32.27 -47.27
CA PRO A 1025 -17.30 33.25 -46.21
C PRO A 1025 -18.74 33.53 -45.75
N ILE A 1026 -18.95 33.54 -44.44
CA ILE A 1026 -20.23 33.91 -43.83
C ILE A 1026 -20.41 35.42 -43.95
N ASP A 1027 -21.43 35.86 -44.70
CA ASP A 1027 -21.78 37.27 -44.80
C ASP A 1027 -22.46 37.74 -43.51
N VAL A 1028 -21.74 38.50 -42.68
CA VAL A 1028 -22.23 38.99 -41.39
C VAL A 1028 -22.70 40.44 -41.51
N VAL A 1029 -24.02 40.62 -41.57
CA VAL A 1029 -24.65 41.95 -41.56
C VAL A 1029 -24.71 42.48 -40.12
N ALA A 1030 -23.97 43.56 -39.86
CA ALA A 1030 -23.84 44.11 -38.52
C ALA A 1030 -25.09 44.88 -38.04
N ASP A 1031 -25.76 45.59 -38.96
CA ASP A 1031 -26.93 46.41 -38.66
C ASP A 1031 -27.78 46.70 -39.92
N ASP A 1032 -29.03 47.14 -39.72
CA ASP A 1032 -29.93 47.60 -40.78
C ASP A 1032 -30.90 48.71 -40.31
N GLU A 1033 -31.54 49.39 -41.28
CA GLU A 1033 -32.44 50.53 -41.07
C GLU A 1033 -33.94 50.15 -41.04
N VAL A 1034 -34.29 48.86 -41.10
CA VAL A 1034 -35.68 48.39 -41.29
C VAL A 1034 -36.64 48.89 -40.19
N ASP A 1035 -36.14 49.08 -38.96
CA ASP A 1035 -36.97 49.49 -37.81
C ASP A 1035 -36.88 50.99 -37.47
N ASP A 1036 -36.15 51.79 -38.28
CA ASP A 1036 -35.71 53.14 -37.94
C ASP A 1036 -36.71 54.26 -38.28
N GLU A 1037 -37.93 53.92 -38.67
CA GLU A 1037 -38.93 54.91 -39.08
C GLU A 1037 -39.16 56.01 -38.03
N LYS A 1038 -39.05 57.25 -38.49
CA LYS A 1038 -39.30 58.46 -37.69
C LYS A 1038 -40.81 58.64 -37.49
N ILE A 1039 -41.24 58.78 -36.23
CA ILE A 1039 -42.60 59.23 -35.89
C ILE A 1039 -42.81 60.61 -36.52
N VAL A 1040 -43.59 60.68 -37.60
CA VAL A 1040 -44.13 61.94 -38.11
C VAL A 1040 -45.20 62.38 -37.12
N MET A 1041 -44.86 63.34 -36.25
CA MET A 1041 -45.88 63.97 -35.41
C MET A 1041 -46.89 64.68 -36.32
N PRO A 1042 -48.21 64.52 -36.10
CA PRO A 1042 -49.19 65.27 -36.86
C PRO A 1042 -49.09 66.75 -36.48
N THR A 1043 -48.63 67.57 -37.42
CA THR A 1043 -48.78 69.03 -37.38
C THR A 1043 -50.27 69.34 -37.34
N LYS A 1044 -50.74 69.78 -36.18
CA LYS A 1044 -52.11 70.25 -35.98
C LYS A 1044 -52.33 71.48 -36.87
N SER A 1045 -53.07 71.32 -37.97
CA SER A 1045 -53.52 72.41 -38.83
C SER A 1045 -54.58 73.23 -38.11
N ILE A 1046 -54.28 74.49 -37.80
CA ILE A 1046 -55.28 75.47 -37.39
C ILE A 1046 -55.63 76.29 -38.64
N GLU A 1047 -56.86 76.14 -39.13
CA GLU A 1047 -57.47 77.06 -40.10
C GLU A 1047 -58.24 78.18 -39.38
N PRO A 1048 -58.38 79.38 -39.99
CA PRO A 1048 -58.70 80.63 -39.30
C PRO A 1048 -60.20 80.96 -39.32
N VAL A 1049 -60.70 81.60 -38.25
CA VAL A 1049 -61.97 82.33 -38.26
C VAL A 1049 -61.74 83.76 -37.79
N VAL A 1050 -62.15 84.70 -38.65
CA VAL A 1050 -62.03 86.15 -38.56
C VAL A 1050 -63.24 86.76 -37.82
N ALA A 1051 -63.00 87.77 -36.97
CA ALA A 1051 -63.73 89.06 -36.85
C ALA A 1051 -63.80 89.54 -35.37
N VAL A 1052 -62.99 90.54 -34.97
CA VAL A 1052 -63.23 92.00 -34.96
C VAL A 1052 -63.76 92.50 -33.60
N ALA A 1053 -62.90 93.15 -32.81
CA ALA A 1053 -63.01 94.57 -32.43
C ALA A 1053 -62.15 94.95 -31.20
N ALA A 1054 -61.16 95.83 -31.46
CA ALA A 1054 -60.76 97.00 -30.68
C ALA A 1054 -60.49 96.88 -29.16
N ALA A 1055 -59.23 97.01 -28.76
CA ALA A 1055 -58.66 98.28 -28.26
C ALA A 1055 -57.24 98.10 -27.70
N ALA A 1056 -56.43 99.15 -27.88
CA ALA A 1056 -55.14 99.44 -27.24
C ALA A 1056 -53.89 98.67 -27.72
N SER A 1057 -53.11 99.41 -28.49
CA SER A 1057 -51.73 99.17 -28.92
C SER A 1057 -50.71 99.08 -27.79
N SER A 1058 -49.55 98.53 -28.17
CA SER A 1058 -48.18 98.74 -27.66
C SER A 1058 -47.75 98.01 -26.38
N SER A 1059 -47.22 96.79 -26.52
CA SER A 1059 -46.07 96.28 -25.72
C SER A 1059 -45.57 94.85 -26.05
N VAL A 1060 -45.63 94.34 -27.29
CA VAL A 1060 -45.09 92.98 -27.61
C VAL A 1060 -44.06 93.02 -28.75
N THR A 1061 -43.21 94.04 -28.73
CA THR A 1061 -41.92 94.04 -29.45
C THR A 1061 -40.74 94.08 -28.47
N ALA A 1062 -41.02 94.05 -27.15
CA ALA A 1062 -40.02 93.88 -26.09
C ALA A 1062 -39.96 92.43 -25.54
N ALA A 1063 -41.00 91.60 -25.72
CA ALA A 1063 -41.04 90.24 -25.13
C ALA A 1063 -40.37 89.14 -25.97
N ILE A 1064 -40.02 89.41 -27.24
CA ILE A 1064 -39.36 88.41 -28.11
C ILE A 1064 -37.82 88.61 -28.17
N SER A 1065 -37.31 89.72 -27.61
CA SER A 1065 -35.88 89.91 -27.35
C SER A 1065 -35.44 89.45 -25.95
N GLU A 1066 -36.36 89.21 -25.01
CA GLU A 1066 -36.02 88.71 -23.66
C GLU A 1066 -36.05 87.18 -23.53
N VAL A 1067 -36.85 86.46 -24.33
CA VAL A 1067 -36.83 84.97 -24.31
C VAL A 1067 -35.60 84.42 -25.03
N SER A 1068 -35.05 85.15 -26.02
CA SER A 1068 -33.82 84.77 -26.72
C SER A 1068 -32.53 85.10 -25.93
N LYS A 1069 -32.63 85.81 -24.79
CA LYS A 1069 -31.53 86.03 -23.82
C LYS A 1069 -31.69 85.19 -22.53
N ALA A 1070 -32.86 84.60 -22.28
CA ALA A 1070 -33.13 83.76 -21.12
C ALA A 1070 -32.80 82.26 -21.35
N THR A 1071 -32.76 81.78 -22.59
CA THR A 1071 -32.36 80.40 -22.90
C THR A 1071 -30.86 80.22 -23.11
N SER A 1072 -30.08 81.30 -23.24
CA SER A 1072 -28.61 81.25 -23.28
C SER A 1072 -27.93 81.52 -21.92
N SER A 1073 -28.69 81.70 -20.83
CA SER A 1073 -28.14 81.93 -19.48
C SER A 1073 -28.65 80.96 -18.40
N LEU A 1074 -29.62 80.09 -18.70
CA LEU A 1074 -30.09 79.07 -17.74
C LEU A 1074 -29.23 77.79 -17.72
N ASP A 1075 -28.56 77.46 -18.83
CA ASP A 1075 -27.73 76.24 -18.91
C ASP A 1075 -26.32 76.42 -18.34
N THR A 1076 -25.85 77.65 -18.09
CA THR A 1076 -24.51 77.85 -17.49
C THR A 1076 -24.59 78.00 -15.97
N ALA A 1077 -25.68 78.54 -15.40
CA ALA A 1077 -25.80 78.76 -13.95
C ALA A 1077 -26.23 77.49 -13.16
N VAL A 1078 -27.08 76.64 -13.75
CA VAL A 1078 -27.51 75.38 -13.11
C VAL A 1078 -26.40 74.31 -13.22
N PHE A 1079 -25.64 74.31 -14.31
CA PHE A 1079 -24.49 73.42 -14.48
C PHE A 1079 -23.28 73.87 -13.64
N SER A 1080 -23.02 75.18 -13.50
CA SER A 1080 -21.91 75.68 -12.66
C SER A 1080 -22.17 75.54 -11.15
N SER A 1081 -23.42 75.68 -10.70
CA SER A 1081 -23.78 75.44 -9.29
C SER A 1081 -23.77 73.95 -8.92
N SER A 1082 -24.09 73.07 -9.89
CA SER A 1082 -24.01 71.61 -9.73
C SER A 1082 -22.56 71.11 -9.73
N ILE A 1083 -21.67 71.70 -10.55
CA ILE A 1083 -20.23 71.40 -10.55
C ILE A 1083 -19.57 71.90 -9.27
N ALA A 1084 -19.86 73.13 -8.82
CA ALA A 1084 -19.35 73.63 -7.54
C ALA A 1084 -19.85 72.80 -6.34
N SER A 1085 -21.08 72.27 -6.40
CA SER A 1085 -21.60 71.33 -5.40
C SER A 1085 -20.95 69.94 -5.48
N LEU A 1086 -20.51 69.51 -6.68
CA LEU A 1086 -19.79 68.25 -6.87
C LEU A 1086 -18.33 68.36 -6.42
N GLU A 1087 -17.66 69.47 -6.74
CA GLU A 1087 -16.30 69.78 -6.29
C GLU A 1087 -16.24 69.89 -4.76
N LYS A 1088 -17.24 70.54 -4.13
CA LYS A 1088 -17.33 70.60 -2.67
C LYS A 1088 -17.64 69.25 -2.02
N ARG A 1089 -18.35 68.36 -2.72
CA ARG A 1089 -18.55 66.95 -2.29
C ARG A 1089 -17.29 66.13 -2.46
N LEU A 1090 -16.53 66.33 -3.54
CA LEU A 1090 -15.24 65.72 -3.81
C LEU A 1090 -14.17 66.15 -2.80
N GLU A 1091 -14.06 67.44 -2.48
CA GLU A 1091 -13.20 67.94 -1.38
C GLU A 1091 -13.61 67.34 -0.02
N SER A 1092 -14.90 67.20 0.25
CA SER A 1092 -15.36 66.55 1.49
C SER A 1092 -15.04 65.05 1.54
N LEU A 1093 -15.03 64.39 0.38
CA LEU A 1093 -14.66 62.98 0.22
C LEU A 1093 -13.16 62.81 0.40
N ASP A 1094 -12.33 63.65 -0.21
CA ASP A 1094 -10.88 63.63 0.00
C ASP A 1094 -10.51 63.93 1.47
N THR A 1095 -11.20 64.86 2.11
CA THR A 1095 -10.99 65.15 3.54
C THR A 1095 -11.43 63.99 4.45
N ASN A 1096 -12.42 63.18 4.02
CA ASN A 1096 -12.87 61.99 4.75
C ASN A 1096 -11.94 60.79 4.49
N VAL A 1097 -11.44 60.62 3.28
CA VAL A 1097 -10.45 59.60 2.91
C VAL A 1097 -9.12 59.87 3.63
N ALA A 1098 -8.67 61.12 3.68
CA ALA A 1098 -7.49 61.52 4.44
C ALA A 1098 -7.67 61.27 5.95
N ARG A 1099 -8.87 61.49 6.50
CA ARG A 1099 -9.19 61.15 7.90
C ARG A 1099 -9.22 59.65 8.15
N MET A 1100 -9.74 58.84 7.23
CA MET A 1100 -9.71 57.38 7.33
C MET A 1100 -8.28 56.83 7.23
N ALA A 1101 -7.46 57.38 6.33
CA ALA A 1101 -6.04 57.02 6.23
C ALA A 1101 -5.29 57.35 7.52
N ASN A 1102 -5.49 58.54 8.08
CA ASN A 1102 -4.88 58.93 9.37
C ASN A 1102 -5.39 58.09 10.55
N ALA A 1103 -6.67 57.68 10.54
CA ALA A 1103 -7.23 56.80 11.56
C ALA A 1103 -6.67 55.37 11.43
N LEU A 1104 -6.46 54.87 10.22
CA LEU A 1104 -5.83 53.57 9.95
C LEU A 1104 -4.36 53.59 10.33
N GLU A 1105 -3.61 54.65 10.02
CA GLU A 1105 -2.22 54.79 10.47
C GLU A 1105 -2.12 54.82 11.99
N LYS A 1106 -3.02 55.55 12.68
CA LYS A 1106 -3.08 55.53 14.14
C LYS A 1106 -3.47 54.16 14.70
N LEU A 1107 -4.35 53.42 14.02
CA LEU A 1107 -4.71 52.06 14.40
C LEU A 1107 -3.52 51.09 14.24
N VAL A 1108 -2.75 51.24 13.16
CA VAL A 1108 -1.53 50.47 12.90
C VAL A 1108 -0.47 50.76 13.95
N VAL A 1109 -0.29 52.03 14.35
CA VAL A 1109 0.62 52.41 15.43
C VAL A 1109 0.18 51.81 16.77
N ILE A 1110 -1.12 51.83 17.09
CA ILE A 1110 -1.67 51.20 18.31
C ILE A 1110 -1.52 49.68 18.29
N LEU A 1111 -1.63 49.04 17.13
CA LEU A 1111 -1.44 47.59 16.97
C LEU A 1111 0.04 47.17 16.94
N SER A 1112 0.96 48.13 16.76
CA SER A 1112 2.42 47.90 16.77
C SER A 1112 3.10 48.18 18.11
N GLN A 1113 2.34 48.68 19.09
CA GLN A 1113 2.72 48.74 20.51
C GLN A 1113 2.14 47.54 21.23
#